data_AF-A0A0D3D8H5-F1
#
_entry.id   AF-A0A0D3D8H5-F1
#
_cell.length_a   1.000
_cell.length_b   1.000
_cell.length_c   1.000
_cell.angle_alpha   90.00
_cell.angle_beta   90.00
_cell.angle_gamma   90.00
#
_symmetry.space_group_name_H-M   'P 1'
#
loop_
_entity.id
_entity.type
_entity.pdbx_description
1 polymer ?
#
loop_
_entity_poly.entity_id
_entity_poly.type
_entity_poly.pdbx_seq_one_letter_code
_entity_poly.pdbx_strand_id
1 'polypeptide(L)'
;MKPLCLVTILSILIQQSYLKLGADAFSRDGFVRTKGVQFSLNGYPYYANGFNAYWLMYVASDPSQRPKISAAFQEASRHGLTVARTWAFSDGGYRPLQYSPGSYNEDMFQGLDFAIAEARRHGIKIILSFANNYVSFGGKKQYVDWARSRGRPVSSEDDFFTDFLVKDFYKNHIKAVLNRFNTLTKVHYRDDPTIMAWELMNEPRCPSDPTGRTIQAWITEMAAHVKSLDRNHLLEAGLEGFYGQSSPQSKTLNPPGQFGTDFIANNRIPGIDFVTVHSYPDEWFVDSSEQSQMEFLNKWLDAHIQDAQNVLHKPIILAEFGKSTKKAGSAQRDAVFNTVYGKIYESAKRGGAAAGGLFWQLLGNGMDNFQDGYGIILSQSSSTVNVIAQQSRKLTLIRRIFARMINVEKWKRARGYGPVRKGASVEKPAYLVSNQLNDQLKTLVGSGKLRDARQVFDKMPHRDVYSWTTIIQGYIAATNYDEALSLFSAMHVDDPRVSADSHVLSVALKACGQTSNISFGESLHAFAHKTHLLSDVYVASSLLNLYKGNGMIDESCRLFSELPYRNTVTWTTIITGLVHAGRHKEGLRAPLSQSPKHLSHSSSSLPLSRGYLCNNNKAESSSSTILLLFDQSRFCSNPPTASSQSGTGFITVALDVEIVPPENSVLHTAAERTPNMGLCNNHALMYFSEMSRFEGLPDTFTFAIALKACAGLRQVQYGRGIHTHVISKGFGAVLDVANSLFTMYTECGEMEDGLRLFESMRERDVVSWTSLITAYSRIGQEENAVKTFLEMRNSDVPPNEQTFASAFAACASLSRLVWGEQLHGNVISLGLGDYLSVSNSMMNMYSKCGELDSASALFRGMRCRDIISWSTIIGGYSQGGLPEEGFECFSWMRRSGTKPTDFALASLLSVSGNMAVLEQGRQVHALALYLGLEQSPTVRSALINMYSKCGSIVEASKVFKETERGADIVALTAMINGYAEHGKSKEAIDLFEKSLKVGFRPDAVSFISVLTACSHSGQLGLGFHYFNLMQDKYNMSPAKEHYGCMVDLLCRAGRLSEAEKMIDEMPFEKDDVVWTTLLRACTAKRDVERGRRAAERVLEVEPTSSTALVTLANIYSSTEKWKEAAIVRKSMKSKGVVKEPGWSSILIKDRVSAFASGGRSHPQSEDIYSVLESLVSGAEPLRYGCEMKRDSGSIQIL
;
A
#
# COMPACT_ATOMS: atom_id res chain seq x y z
N MET A 1 17.56 -71.86 -8.64
CA MET A 1 18.37 -70.65 -8.39
C MET A 1 18.58 -69.78 -9.65
N LYS A 2 17.52 -69.40 -10.36
CA LYS A 2 17.59 -68.42 -11.47
C LYS A 2 16.47 -67.35 -11.51
N PRO A 3 15.35 -67.42 -10.74
CA PRO A 3 14.38 -66.32 -10.75
C PRO A 3 14.68 -65.23 -9.70
N LEU A 4 15.48 -65.50 -8.66
CA LEU A 4 15.73 -64.52 -7.59
C LEU A 4 16.78 -63.46 -7.98
N CYS A 5 17.79 -63.80 -8.80
CA CYS A 5 18.78 -62.86 -9.31
C CYS A 5 18.22 -61.91 -10.38
N LEU A 6 17.27 -62.35 -11.20
CA LEU A 6 16.66 -61.48 -12.22
C LEU A 6 15.77 -60.41 -11.57
N VAL A 7 15.05 -60.76 -10.49
CA VAL A 7 14.21 -59.81 -9.75
C VAL A 7 15.07 -58.79 -9.00
N THR A 8 16.23 -59.17 -8.45
CA THR A 8 17.14 -58.21 -7.80
C THR A 8 17.87 -57.31 -8.82
N ILE A 9 18.25 -57.82 -9.98
CA ILE A 9 18.87 -56.99 -11.04
C ILE A 9 17.84 -56.05 -11.70
N LEU A 10 16.59 -56.50 -11.91
CA LEU A 10 15.51 -55.61 -12.35
C LEU A 10 15.18 -54.57 -11.27
N SER A 11 15.20 -54.95 -9.99
CA SER A 11 14.96 -54.00 -8.90
C SER A 11 16.05 -52.94 -8.83
N ILE A 12 17.32 -53.31 -9.02
CA ILE A 12 18.45 -52.37 -9.01
C ILE A 12 18.45 -51.49 -10.28
N LEU A 13 18.09 -52.03 -11.44
CA LEU A 13 17.96 -51.24 -12.68
C LEU A 13 16.73 -50.34 -12.66
N ILE A 14 15.61 -50.77 -12.06
CA ILE A 14 14.43 -49.93 -11.84
C ILE A 14 14.74 -48.86 -10.78
N GLN A 15 15.50 -49.17 -9.73
CA GLN A 15 15.94 -48.18 -8.75
C GLN A 15 16.94 -47.18 -9.35
N GLN A 16 17.83 -47.60 -10.27
CA GLN A 16 18.69 -46.69 -11.04
C GLN A 16 17.94 -45.89 -12.13
N SER A 17 16.82 -46.40 -12.65
CA SER A 17 15.94 -45.70 -13.61
C SER A 17 15.04 -44.67 -12.91
N TYR A 18 14.56 -45.00 -11.71
CA TYR A 18 13.75 -44.09 -10.87
C TYR A 18 14.61 -43.02 -10.19
N LEU A 19 15.91 -43.26 -9.96
CA LEU A 19 16.87 -42.22 -9.57
C LEU A 19 17.28 -41.28 -10.73
N LYS A 20 16.95 -41.60 -12.00
CA LYS A 20 17.21 -40.73 -13.16
C LYS A 20 15.99 -39.98 -13.69
N LEU A 21 14.78 -40.30 -13.25
CA LEU A 21 13.53 -39.61 -13.63
C LEU A 21 12.90 -38.78 -12.50
N GLY A 22 13.59 -38.66 -11.36
CA GLY A 22 13.33 -37.70 -10.29
C GLY A 22 14.31 -36.52 -10.26
N ALA A 23 15.13 -36.33 -11.30
CA ALA A 23 16.15 -35.28 -11.38
C ALA A 23 15.68 -34.09 -12.24
N ASP A 24 14.63 -33.41 -11.81
CA ASP A 24 14.64 -31.94 -11.79
C ASP A 24 14.65 -31.52 -10.31
N ALA A 25 15.61 -32.07 -9.57
CA ALA A 25 16.15 -31.35 -8.42
C ALA A 25 16.76 -30.08 -9.02
N PHE A 26 16.00 -28.98 -9.05
CA PHE A 26 16.50 -27.68 -9.50
C PHE A 26 17.87 -27.46 -8.85
N SER A 27 18.92 -27.46 -9.67
CA SER A 27 20.25 -27.18 -9.16
C SER A 27 20.21 -25.78 -8.55
N ARG A 28 20.55 -25.68 -7.26
CA ARG A 28 20.79 -24.38 -6.61
C ARG A 28 22.20 -23.89 -6.94
N ASP A 29 22.62 -24.11 -8.19
CA ASP A 29 23.97 -23.78 -8.68
C ASP A 29 24.12 -22.27 -8.95
N GLY A 30 23.00 -21.52 -8.96
CA GLY A 30 22.99 -20.08 -9.10
C GLY A 30 23.08 -19.58 -10.55
N PHE A 31 23.15 -20.47 -11.54
CA PHE A 31 23.17 -20.10 -12.95
C PHE A 31 21.78 -19.76 -13.46
N VAL A 32 21.70 -18.74 -14.32
CA VAL A 32 20.47 -18.40 -15.03
C VAL A 32 20.36 -19.33 -16.24
N ARG A 33 19.20 -19.95 -16.43
CA ARG A 33 18.92 -20.88 -17.53
C ARG A 33 17.70 -20.42 -18.31
N THR A 34 17.53 -20.91 -19.54
CA THR A 34 16.29 -20.71 -20.29
C THR A 34 15.33 -21.86 -20.06
N LYS A 35 14.03 -21.55 -19.99
CA LYS A 35 12.94 -22.51 -19.93
C LYS A 35 11.87 -22.07 -20.94
N GLY A 36 11.98 -22.58 -22.15
CA GLY A 36 11.22 -22.05 -23.29
C GLY A 36 11.55 -20.57 -23.50
N VAL A 37 10.53 -19.72 -23.51
CA VAL A 37 10.67 -18.27 -23.72
C VAL A 37 11.03 -17.47 -22.46
N GLN A 38 11.28 -18.11 -21.32
CA GLN A 38 11.56 -17.41 -20.06
C GLN A 38 12.95 -17.72 -19.53
N PHE A 39 13.53 -16.80 -18.75
CA PHE A 39 14.67 -17.10 -17.90
C PHE A 39 14.23 -17.72 -16.58
N SER A 40 15.07 -18.59 -16.04
CA SER A 40 14.88 -19.19 -14.73
C SER A 40 16.17 -19.17 -13.92
N LEU A 41 16.06 -18.85 -12.64
CA LEU A 41 17.13 -18.92 -11.65
C LEU A 41 16.68 -19.82 -10.51
N ASN A 42 17.42 -20.91 -10.26
CA ASN A 42 17.09 -21.92 -9.25
C ASN A 42 15.64 -22.46 -9.36
N GLY A 43 15.12 -22.56 -10.59
CA GLY A 43 13.78 -23.06 -10.88
C GLY A 43 12.64 -22.07 -10.77
N TYR A 44 12.94 -20.80 -10.46
CA TYR A 44 11.96 -19.72 -10.43
C TYR A 44 12.14 -18.80 -11.63
N PRO A 45 11.09 -18.13 -12.14
CA PRO A 45 11.24 -17.14 -13.20
C PRO A 45 12.23 -16.04 -12.79
N TYR A 46 13.07 -15.65 -13.73
CA TYR A 46 14.03 -14.58 -13.60
C TYR A 46 13.72 -13.49 -14.62
N TYR A 47 13.68 -12.24 -14.18
CA TYR A 47 13.44 -11.09 -15.05
C TYR A 47 14.60 -10.12 -14.91
N ALA A 48 15.23 -9.78 -16.02
CA ALA A 48 16.36 -8.86 -16.05
C ALA A 48 15.85 -7.41 -16.02
N ASN A 49 16.24 -6.64 -15.01
CA ASN A 49 16.11 -5.19 -15.05
C ASN A 49 17.48 -4.62 -14.78
N GLY A 50 18.05 -3.89 -15.73
CA GLY A 50 19.48 -3.62 -15.64
C GLY A 50 19.94 -2.43 -16.44
N PHE A 51 21.25 -2.38 -16.63
CA PHE A 51 21.91 -1.24 -17.23
C PHE A 51 23.14 -1.69 -18.02
N ASN A 52 23.51 -0.85 -18.99
CA ASN A 52 24.79 -0.92 -19.65
C ASN A 52 25.78 0.01 -18.94
N ALA A 53 27.00 -0.47 -18.73
CA ALA A 53 28.11 0.32 -18.17
C ALA A 53 29.43 -0.22 -18.69
N TYR A 54 29.86 0.23 -19.88
CA TYR A 54 31.08 -0.26 -20.52
C TYR A 54 32.37 0.12 -19.77
N TRP A 55 32.30 1.18 -18.96
CA TRP A 55 33.44 1.77 -18.26
C TRP A 55 33.90 0.97 -17.03
N LEU A 56 33.15 -0.04 -16.57
CA LEU A 56 33.41 -0.73 -15.30
C LEU A 56 34.83 -1.31 -15.22
N MET A 57 35.24 -2.12 -16.20
CA MET A 57 36.59 -2.69 -16.25
C MET A 57 37.66 -1.60 -16.38
N TYR A 58 37.45 -0.68 -17.32
CA TYR A 58 38.42 0.37 -17.65
C TYR A 58 38.72 1.27 -16.45
N VAL A 59 37.69 1.71 -15.73
CA VAL A 59 37.84 2.56 -14.54
C VAL A 59 38.38 1.75 -13.36
N ALA A 60 37.95 0.50 -13.15
CA ALA A 60 38.43 -0.34 -12.05
C ALA A 60 39.88 -0.82 -12.21
N SER A 61 40.45 -0.72 -13.41
CA SER A 61 41.88 -0.97 -13.66
C SER A 61 42.80 -0.04 -12.86
N ASP A 62 42.31 1.15 -12.50
CA ASP A 62 42.93 2.01 -11.51
C ASP A 62 42.32 1.71 -10.12
N PRO A 63 43.09 1.11 -9.19
CA PRO A 63 42.57 0.79 -7.86
C PRO A 63 42.00 2.00 -7.10
N SER A 64 42.50 3.22 -7.35
CA SER A 64 42.01 4.45 -6.70
C SER A 64 40.57 4.79 -7.10
N GLN A 65 40.11 4.31 -8.26
CA GLN A 65 38.77 4.58 -8.80
C GLN A 65 37.75 3.48 -8.47
N ARG A 66 38.19 2.34 -7.93
CA ARG A 66 37.31 1.21 -7.53
C ARG A 66 36.12 1.60 -6.64
N PRO A 67 36.23 2.55 -5.69
CA PRO A 67 35.08 3.02 -4.92
C PRO A 67 33.92 3.54 -5.78
N LYS A 68 34.18 4.10 -6.96
CA LYS A 68 33.12 4.54 -7.89
C LYS A 68 32.31 3.35 -8.42
N ILE A 69 32.97 2.23 -8.72
CA ILE A 69 32.31 1.00 -9.18
C ILE A 69 31.47 0.41 -8.04
N SER A 70 32.02 0.33 -6.82
CA SER A 70 31.28 -0.13 -5.66
C SER A 70 30.03 0.73 -5.39
N ALA A 71 30.15 2.06 -5.54
CA ALA A 71 29.02 2.98 -5.39
C ALA A 71 27.96 2.78 -6.48
N ALA A 72 28.36 2.59 -7.74
CA ALA A 72 27.42 2.35 -8.84
C ALA A 72 26.63 1.04 -8.65
N PHE A 73 27.28 -0.06 -8.25
CA PHE A 73 26.59 -1.31 -7.95
C PHE A 73 25.70 -1.23 -6.70
N GLN A 74 26.14 -0.51 -5.66
CA GLN A 74 25.32 -0.27 -4.47
C GLN A 74 24.04 0.48 -4.81
N GLU A 75 24.14 1.56 -5.59
CA GLU A 75 22.97 2.34 -6.01
C GLU A 75 22.08 1.55 -6.97
N ALA A 76 22.66 0.78 -7.91
CA ALA A 76 21.89 -0.10 -8.78
C ALA A 76 21.08 -1.13 -7.98
N SER A 77 21.69 -1.78 -6.99
CA SER A 77 21.04 -2.77 -6.12
C SER A 77 19.93 -2.14 -5.28
N ARG A 78 20.16 -0.94 -4.73
CA ARG A 78 19.13 -0.17 -4.01
C ARG A 78 17.89 0.13 -4.84
N HIS A 79 18.06 0.34 -6.14
CA HIS A 79 16.96 0.58 -7.09
C HIS A 79 16.38 -0.73 -7.69
N GLY A 80 16.82 -1.89 -7.19
CA GLY A 80 16.30 -3.19 -7.59
C GLY A 80 16.74 -3.66 -8.98
N LEU A 81 17.84 -3.11 -9.50
CA LEU A 81 18.47 -3.61 -10.73
C LEU A 81 19.15 -4.96 -10.44
N THR A 82 19.03 -5.88 -11.38
CA THR A 82 19.44 -7.29 -11.25
C THR A 82 20.49 -7.71 -12.27
N VAL A 83 20.70 -6.94 -13.34
CA VAL A 83 21.67 -7.27 -14.40
C VAL A 83 22.50 -6.05 -14.79
N ALA A 84 23.80 -6.25 -15.03
CA ALA A 84 24.69 -5.27 -15.63
C ALA A 84 25.30 -5.86 -16.92
N ARG A 85 25.32 -5.11 -18.01
CA ARG A 85 26.05 -5.47 -19.24
C ARG A 85 27.29 -4.60 -19.36
N THR A 86 28.44 -5.24 -19.59
CA THR A 86 29.74 -4.57 -19.71
C THR A 86 30.68 -5.34 -20.64
N TRP A 87 31.86 -4.79 -20.88
CA TRP A 87 32.83 -5.35 -21.81
C TRP A 87 33.86 -6.22 -21.09
N ALA A 88 34.13 -7.39 -21.67
CA ALA A 88 35.31 -8.20 -21.39
C ALA A 88 36.38 -8.04 -22.49
N PHE A 89 36.31 -6.94 -23.24
CA PHE A 89 37.27 -6.57 -24.27
C PHE A 89 37.74 -5.12 -24.12
N SER A 90 38.92 -4.86 -24.64
CA SER A 90 39.45 -3.54 -25.01
C SER A 90 40.73 -3.86 -25.78
N ASP A 91 40.64 -3.84 -27.10
CA ASP A 91 41.69 -4.38 -27.98
C ASP A 91 42.63 -3.27 -28.51
N GLY A 92 42.26 -2.00 -28.28
CA GLY A 92 43.03 -0.84 -28.68
C GLY A 92 42.78 0.38 -27.77
N GLY A 93 43.53 1.45 -28.00
CA GLY A 93 43.49 2.69 -27.20
C GLY A 93 44.61 2.79 -26.17
N TYR A 94 44.45 3.67 -25.17
CA TYR A 94 45.50 4.00 -24.20
C TYR A 94 45.81 2.88 -23.19
N ARG A 95 44.78 2.14 -22.76
CA ARG A 95 44.90 1.00 -21.82
C ARG A 95 44.09 -0.20 -22.33
N PRO A 96 44.55 -0.90 -23.37
CA PRO A 96 43.89 -2.08 -23.89
C PRO A 96 43.98 -3.23 -22.88
N LEU A 97 42.90 -4.01 -22.76
CA LEU A 97 42.91 -5.33 -22.12
C LEU A 97 43.79 -6.29 -22.93
N GLN A 98 43.64 -6.32 -24.26
CA GLN A 98 44.47 -7.14 -25.14
C GLN A 98 45.23 -6.23 -26.10
N TYR A 99 46.52 -6.03 -25.87
CA TYR A 99 47.35 -5.14 -26.71
C TYR A 99 47.95 -5.85 -27.93
N SER A 100 47.99 -7.18 -27.93
CA SER A 100 48.33 -8.00 -29.09
C SER A 100 47.70 -9.39 -28.95
N PRO A 101 47.52 -10.15 -30.05
CA PRO A 101 46.85 -11.44 -29.99
C PRO A 101 47.43 -12.38 -28.92
N GLY A 102 46.63 -12.68 -27.90
CA GLY A 102 47.02 -13.55 -26.77
C GLY A 102 47.87 -12.92 -25.67
N SER A 103 48.15 -11.60 -25.72
CA SER A 103 48.88 -10.87 -24.68
C SER A 103 47.98 -9.84 -24.01
N TYR A 104 47.97 -9.84 -22.68
CA TYR A 104 46.96 -9.14 -21.88
C TYR A 104 47.57 -8.19 -20.85
N ASN A 105 46.86 -7.09 -20.61
CA ASN A 105 47.12 -6.19 -19.50
C ASN A 105 46.44 -6.72 -18.23
N GLU A 106 47.23 -7.14 -17.26
CA GLU A 106 46.71 -7.71 -16.00
C GLU A 106 45.94 -6.68 -15.17
N ASP A 107 46.28 -5.39 -15.20
CA ASP A 107 45.53 -4.36 -14.46
C ASP A 107 44.09 -4.26 -14.95
N MET A 108 43.89 -4.39 -16.27
CA MET A 108 42.56 -4.44 -16.87
C MET A 108 41.80 -5.69 -16.46
N PHE A 109 42.45 -6.87 -16.44
CA PHE A 109 41.82 -8.08 -15.91
C PHE A 109 41.47 -7.97 -14.43
N GLN A 110 42.33 -7.39 -13.61
CA GLN A 110 42.03 -7.13 -12.20
C GLN A 110 40.87 -6.14 -12.02
N GLY A 111 40.74 -5.16 -12.93
CA GLY A 111 39.57 -4.29 -13.00
C GLY A 111 38.28 -5.06 -13.29
N LEU A 112 38.31 -6.00 -14.25
CA LEU A 112 37.17 -6.87 -14.55
C LEU A 112 36.87 -7.86 -13.40
N ASP A 113 37.89 -8.43 -12.79
CA ASP A 113 37.78 -9.29 -11.60
C ASP A 113 37.00 -8.56 -10.50
N PHE A 114 37.36 -7.29 -10.27
CA PHE A 114 36.71 -6.41 -9.29
C PHE A 114 35.26 -6.11 -9.63
N ALA A 115 34.95 -5.81 -10.89
CA ALA A 115 33.58 -5.57 -11.32
C ALA A 115 32.68 -6.80 -11.09
N ILE A 116 33.16 -8.01 -11.42
CA ILE A 116 32.44 -9.26 -11.16
C ILE A 116 32.28 -9.52 -9.66
N ALA A 117 33.31 -9.25 -8.86
CA ALA A 117 33.24 -9.40 -7.41
C ALA A 117 32.23 -8.44 -6.76
N GLU A 118 32.17 -7.19 -7.21
CA GLU A 118 31.18 -6.22 -6.74
C GLU A 118 29.75 -6.59 -7.17
N ALA A 119 29.56 -7.03 -8.41
CA ALA A 119 28.25 -7.53 -8.85
C ALA A 119 27.78 -8.72 -8.00
N ARG A 120 28.69 -9.65 -7.67
CA ARG A 120 28.40 -10.77 -6.74
C ARG A 120 27.96 -10.25 -5.37
N ARG A 121 28.69 -9.27 -4.81
CA ARG A 121 28.42 -8.68 -3.49
C ARG A 121 27.01 -8.08 -3.41
N HIS A 122 26.53 -7.51 -4.51
CA HIS A 122 25.23 -6.84 -4.61
C HIS A 122 24.11 -7.68 -5.22
N GLY A 123 24.39 -8.96 -5.54
CA GLY A 123 23.41 -9.88 -6.12
C GLY A 123 23.00 -9.54 -7.56
N ILE A 124 23.84 -8.80 -8.28
CA ILE A 124 23.64 -8.41 -9.68
C ILE A 124 24.36 -9.40 -10.59
N LYS A 125 23.70 -9.84 -11.66
CA LYS A 125 24.29 -10.70 -12.68
C LYS A 125 25.00 -9.88 -13.75
N ILE A 126 26.00 -10.45 -14.42
CA ILE A 126 26.74 -9.75 -15.48
C ILE A 126 26.58 -10.42 -16.85
N ILE A 127 26.40 -9.63 -17.89
CA ILE A 127 26.57 -10.03 -19.30
C ILE A 127 27.89 -9.44 -19.82
N LEU A 128 28.75 -10.29 -20.39
CA LEU A 128 30.10 -9.92 -20.84
C LEU A 128 30.26 -10.08 -22.35
N SER A 129 30.58 -8.97 -23.02
CA SER A 129 30.91 -8.96 -24.46
C SER A 129 32.37 -9.26 -24.73
N PHE A 130 32.68 -10.09 -25.74
CA PHE A 130 34.05 -10.46 -26.11
C PHE A 130 34.71 -9.56 -27.15
N ALA A 131 33.95 -8.78 -27.91
CA ALA A 131 34.51 -7.89 -28.93
C ALA A 131 33.54 -6.75 -29.27
N ASN A 132 34.05 -5.74 -29.97
CA ASN A 132 33.24 -4.65 -30.51
C ASN A 132 33.18 -4.69 -32.03
N ASN A 133 32.06 -4.28 -32.62
CA ASN A 133 32.00 -3.96 -34.05
C ASN A 133 32.64 -2.60 -34.38
N TYR A 134 32.63 -1.66 -33.42
CA TYR A 134 33.15 -0.30 -33.61
C TYR A 134 34.65 -0.17 -33.31
N VAL A 135 35.30 0.81 -33.95
CA VAL A 135 36.75 1.10 -33.84
C VAL A 135 37.18 1.63 -32.47
N SER A 136 36.25 2.23 -31.73
CA SER A 136 36.51 2.75 -30.37
C SER A 136 36.90 1.61 -29.42
N PHE A 137 38.01 1.81 -28.70
CA PHE A 137 38.64 0.79 -27.84
C PHE A 137 39.09 -0.48 -28.59
N GLY A 138 39.28 -0.41 -29.92
CA GLY A 138 39.70 -1.52 -30.75
C GLY A 138 38.56 -2.10 -31.59
N GLY A 139 38.11 -3.32 -31.30
CA GLY A 139 37.06 -3.99 -32.06
C GLY A 139 37.55 -4.74 -33.30
N LYS A 140 36.62 -5.16 -34.18
CA LYS A 140 36.92 -6.06 -35.31
C LYS A 140 38.06 -5.57 -36.20
N LYS A 141 38.15 -4.26 -36.42
CA LYS A 141 39.23 -3.62 -37.19
C LYS A 141 40.61 -3.96 -36.61
N GLN A 142 40.77 -3.88 -35.29
CA GLN A 142 42.05 -4.10 -34.62
C GLN A 142 42.56 -5.53 -34.80
N TYR A 143 41.65 -6.51 -34.78
CA TYR A 143 41.98 -7.90 -35.05
C TYR A 143 42.45 -8.12 -36.50
N VAL A 144 41.81 -7.47 -37.47
CA VAL A 144 42.25 -7.47 -38.88
C VAL A 144 43.60 -6.77 -39.03
N ASP A 145 43.82 -5.66 -38.34
CA ASP A 145 45.11 -4.94 -38.35
C ASP A 145 46.26 -5.78 -37.78
N TRP A 146 46.00 -6.59 -36.73
CA TRP A 146 46.98 -7.56 -36.21
C TRP A 146 47.30 -8.67 -37.21
N ALA A 147 46.34 -9.12 -38.01
CA ALA A 147 46.61 -10.08 -39.07
C ALA A 147 47.43 -9.42 -40.20
N ARG A 148 47.08 -8.18 -40.57
CA ARG A 148 47.79 -7.40 -41.60
C ARG A 148 49.25 -7.16 -41.21
N SER A 149 49.53 -6.82 -39.95
CA SER A 149 50.90 -6.62 -39.47
C SER A 149 51.74 -7.90 -39.46
N ARG A 150 51.11 -9.08 -39.48
CA ARG A 150 51.76 -10.39 -39.66
C ARG A 150 51.85 -10.83 -41.13
N GLY A 151 51.62 -9.93 -42.09
CA GLY A 151 51.72 -10.21 -43.52
C GLY A 151 50.53 -10.97 -44.12
N ARG A 152 49.40 -11.08 -43.40
CA ARG A 152 48.18 -11.70 -43.92
C ARG A 152 47.51 -10.76 -44.95
N PRO A 153 47.12 -11.24 -46.15
CA PRO A 153 46.51 -10.39 -47.17
C PRO A 153 45.01 -10.16 -46.88
N VAL A 154 44.71 -9.33 -45.87
CA VAL A 154 43.35 -8.89 -45.49
C VAL A 154 43.14 -7.41 -45.85
N SER A 155 41.99 -7.11 -46.46
CA SER A 155 41.69 -5.79 -47.06
C SER A 155 40.46 -5.10 -46.49
N SER A 156 39.55 -5.84 -45.86
CA SER A 156 38.30 -5.33 -45.29
C SER A 156 38.26 -5.56 -43.78
N GLU A 157 37.59 -4.68 -43.03
CA GLU A 157 37.31 -4.92 -41.61
C GLU A 157 36.35 -6.11 -41.42
N ASP A 158 35.53 -6.41 -42.44
CA ASP A 158 34.62 -7.56 -42.44
C ASP A 158 35.36 -8.89 -42.64
N ASP A 159 36.65 -8.87 -43.02
CA ASP A 159 37.50 -10.06 -43.03
C ASP A 159 37.63 -10.69 -41.63
N PHE A 160 37.25 -9.94 -40.58
CA PHE A 160 37.08 -10.47 -39.23
C PHE A 160 36.17 -11.71 -39.16
N PHE A 161 35.11 -11.74 -39.97
CA PHE A 161 34.14 -12.82 -39.95
C PHE A 161 34.57 -14.04 -40.78
N THR A 162 35.50 -13.86 -41.73
CA THR A 162 35.82 -14.87 -42.75
C THR A 162 37.25 -15.42 -42.64
N ASP A 163 38.24 -14.58 -42.33
CA ASP A 163 39.65 -14.98 -42.29
C ASP A 163 39.94 -15.90 -41.10
N PHE A 164 40.62 -17.02 -41.37
CA PHE A 164 40.87 -18.03 -40.34
C PHE A 164 41.79 -17.52 -39.22
N LEU A 165 42.81 -16.71 -39.55
CA LEU A 165 43.80 -16.25 -38.58
C LEU A 165 43.16 -15.23 -37.63
N VAL A 166 42.35 -14.33 -38.18
CA VAL A 166 41.58 -13.37 -37.39
C VAL A 166 40.60 -14.08 -36.45
N LYS A 167 39.85 -15.07 -36.95
CA LYS A 167 38.96 -15.90 -36.13
C LYS A 167 39.71 -16.63 -35.02
N ASP A 168 40.93 -17.11 -35.27
CA ASP A 168 41.75 -17.78 -34.26
C ASP A 168 42.24 -16.82 -33.17
N PHE A 169 42.57 -15.57 -33.50
CA PHE A 169 42.86 -14.54 -32.48
C PHE A 169 41.66 -14.33 -31.55
N TYR A 170 40.46 -14.22 -32.12
CA TYR A 170 39.23 -14.05 -31.35
C TYR A 170 38.89 -15.28 -30.50
N LYS A 171 39.03 -16.51 -31.03
CA LYS A 171 38.87 -17.75 -30.25
C LYS A 171 39.86 -17.85 -29.09
N ASN A 172 41.11 -17.44 -29.32
CA ASN A 172 42.12 -17.38 -28.25
C ASN A 172 41.73 -16.35 -27.17
N HIS A 173 41.09 -15.24 -27.56
CA HIS A 173 40.55 -14.28 -26.61
C HIS A 173 39.42 -14.86 -25.75
N ILE A 174 38.41 -15.48 -26.37
CA ILE A 174 37.35 -16.20 -25.68
C ILE A 174 37.95 -17.19 -24.67
N LYS A 175 38.89 -18.01 -25.13
CA LYS A 175 39.54 -19.02 -24.28
C LYS A 175 40.26 -18.38 -23.08
N ALA A 176 40.92 -17.25 -23.26
CA ALA A 176 41.59 -16.55 -22.16
C ALA A 176 40.59 -15.99 -21.14
N VAL A 177 39.52 -15.33 -21.61
CA VAL A 177 38.48 -14.76 -20.73
C VAL A 177 37.74 -15.84 -19.96
N LEU A 178 37.29 -16.91 -20.60
CA LEU A 178 36.56 -18.00 -19.93
C LEU A 178 37.41 -18.71 -18.86
N ASN A 179 38.70 -18.89 -19.13
CA ASN A 179 39.62 -19.57 -18.21
C ASN A 179 40.26 -18.63 -17.19
N ARG A 180 39.98 -17.31 -17.23
CA ARG A 180 40.46 -16.36 -16.22
C ARG A 180 40.02 -16.80 -14.84
N PHE A 181 40.99 -17.00 -13.94
CA PHE A 181 40.72 -17.22 -12.52
C PHE A 181 40.57 -15.86 -11.84
N ASN A 182 39.36 -15.56 -11.37
CA ASN A 182 39.10 -14.31 -10.67
C ASN A 182 39.82 -14.31 -9.32
N THR A 183 40.73 -13.38 -9.13
CA THR A 183 41.56 -13.29 -7.92
C THR A 183 40.77 -12.92 -6.66
N LEU A 184 39.60 -12.30 -6.80
CA LEU A 184 38.75 -11.85 -5.70
C LEU A 184 37.64 -12.85 -5.41
N THR A 185 36.95 -13.35 -6.44
CA THR A 185 35.87 -14.32 -6.26
C THR A 185 36.36 -15.75 -6.06
N LYS A 186 37.64 -16.02 -6.37
CA LYS A 186 38.31 -17.33 -6.30
C LYS A 186 37.66 -18.41 -7.18
N VAL A 187 37.05 -18.00 -8.29
CA VAL A 187 36.36 -18.89 -9.24
C VAL A 187 36.83 -18.54 -10.65
N HIS A 188 36.94 -19.55 -11.52
CA HIS A 188 37.13 -19.30 -12.95
C HIS A 188 35.87 -18.68 -13.55
N TYR A 189 36.01 -17.75 -14.48
CA TYR A 189 34.84 -17.07 -15.05
C TYR A 189 33.79 -18.04 -15.63
N ARG A 190 34.21 -19.08 -16.36
CA ARG A 190 33.30 -20.13 -16.88
C ARG A 190 32.51 -20.91 -15.82
N ASP A 191 32.94 -20.82 -14.56
CA ASP A 191 32.35 -21.51 -13.40
C ASP A 191 31.69 -20.52 -12.41
N ASP A 192 31.70 -19.21 -12.70
CA ASP A 192 31.21 -18.17 -11.80
C ASP A 192 29.74 -17.82 -12.08
N PRO A 193 28.77 -18.26 -11.25
CA PRO A 193 27.35 -18.01 -11.51
C PRO A 193 26.95 -16.53 -11.40
N THR A 194 27.84 -15.63 -10.97
CA THR A 194 27.59 -14.18 -11.08
C THR A 194 27.49 -13.74 -12.53
N ILE A 195 28.24 -14.37 -13.44
CA ILE A 195 28.09 -14.15 -14.87
C ILE A 195 26.78 -14.85 -15.28
N MET A 196 25.91 -14.13 -15.99
CA MET A 196 24.65 -14.65 -16.53
C MET A 196 24.83 -15.16 -17.94
N ALA A 197 25.54 -14.38 -18.77
CA ALA A 197 25.70 -14.69 -20.17
C ALA A 197 26.99 -14.15 -20.78
N TRP A 198 27.39 -14.81 -21.84
CA TRP A 198 28.40 -14.35 -22.79
C TRP A 198 27.72 -13.70 -23.98
N GLU A 199 28.33 -12.62 -24.49
CA GLU A 199 27.95 -11.99 -25.75
C GLU A 199 29.12 -12.10 -26.73
N LEU A 200 28.84 -12.61 -27.94
CA LEU A 200 29.87 -12.80 -28.95
C LEU A 200 30.52 -11.46 -29.36
N MET A 201 29.71 -10.46 -29.69
CA MET A 201 30.22 -9.15 -30.09
C MET A 201 29.15 -8.09 -29.86
N ASN A 202 29.54 -6.90 -29.42
CA ASN A 202 28.66 -5.75 -29.39
C ASN A 202 28.35 -5.27 -30.82
N GLU A 203 27.11 -5.46 -31.25
CA GLU A 203 26.52 -4.99 -32.52
C GLU A 203 27.25 -5.48 -33.80
N PRO A 204 27.39 -6.79 -34.05
CA PRO A 204 28.10 -7.27 -35.24
C PRO A 204 27.36 -6.87 -36.52
N ARG A 205 28.07 -6.17 -37.41
CA ARG A 205 27.58 -5.74 -38.73
C ARG A 205 28.57 -6.12 -39.82
N CYS A 206 28.07 -6.53 -40.98
CA CYS A 206 28.87 -6.93 -42.15
C CYS A 206 28.33 -6.29 -43.42
N PRO A 207 28.50 -4.97 -43.62
CA PRO A 207 27.94 -4.26 -44.78
C PRO A 207 28.41 -4.82 -46.13
N SER A 208 29.59 -5.46 -46.18
CA SER A 208 30.08 -6.14 -47.39
C SER A 208 29.22 -7.35 -47.83
N ASP A 209 28.41 -7.92 -46.93
CA ASP A 209 27.43 -8.96 -47.22
C ASP A 209 26.03 -8.58 -46.70
N PRO A 210 25.22 -7.87 -47.50
CA PRO A 210 23.87 -7.47 -47.13
C PRO A 210 22.89 -8.64 -46.88
N THR A 211 23.26 -9.88 -47.21
CA THR A 211 22.40 -11.05 -47.00
C THR A 211 22.36 -11.51 -45.56
N GLY A 212 23.38 -11.18 -44.76
CA GLY A 212 23.54 -11.63 -43.37
C GLY A 212 24.14 -13.03 -43.21
N ARG A 213 24.42 -13.73 -44.32
CA ARG A 213 24.94 -15.12 -44.27
C ARG A 213 26.34 -15.20 -43.69
N THR A 214 27.18 -14.21 -43.95
CA THR A 214 28.55 -14.15 -43.41
C THR A 214 28.54 -14.08 -41.89
N ILE A 215 27.73 -13.19 -41.31
CA ILE A 215 27.55 -13.13 -39.85
C ILE A 215 26.91 -14.41 -39.33
N GLN A 216 25.90 -14.97 -40.00
CA GLN A 216 25.27 -16.21 -39.56
C GLN A 216 26.28 -17.38 -39.47
N ALA A 217 27.13 -17.53 -40.47
CA ALA A 217 28.18 -18.55 -40.48
C ALA A 217 29.19 -18.34 -39.34
N TRP A 218 29.61 -17.09 -39.14
CA TRP A 218 30.51 -16.74 -38.04
C TRP A 218 29.89 -17.00 -36.66
N ILE A 219 28.64 -16.58 -36.42
CA ILE A 219 27.92 -16.86 -35.16
C ILE A 219 27.81 -18.38 -34.94
N THR A 220 27.52 -19.15 -35.99
CA THR A 220 27.42 -20.62 -35.90
C THR A 220 28.74 -21.22 -35.41
N GLU A 221 29.86 -20.78 -35.99
CA GLU A 221 31.20 -21.24 -35.61
C GLU A 221 31.59 -20.80 -34.19
N MET A 222 31.40 -19.52 -33.85
CA MET A 222 31.80 -18.98 -32.55
C MET A 222 30.92 -19.48 -31.40
N ALA A 223 29.61 -19.64 -31.64
CA ALA A 223 28.72 -20.19 -30.62
C ALA A 223 29.07 -21.65 -30.30
N ALA A 224 29.38 -22.46 -31.32
CA ALA A 224 29.87 -23.81 -31.10
C ALA A 224 31.19 -23.82 -30.31
N HIS A 225 32.09 -22.88 -30.60
CA HIS A 225 33.36 -22.75 -29.87
C HIS A 225 33.15 -22.39 -28.40
N VAL A 226 32.37 -21.35 -28.08
CA VAL A 226 32.07 -20.96 -26.69
C VAL A 226 31.40 -22.12 -25.95
N LYS A 227 30.38 -22.77 -26.54
CA LYS A 227 29.68 -23.91 -25.92
C LYS A 227 30.55 -25.14 -25.72
N SER A 228 31.65 -25.28 -26.46
CA SER A 228 32.65 -26.32 -26.23
C SER A 228 33.51 -26.07 -24.98
N LEU A 229 33.70 -24.80 -24.61
CA LEU A 229 34.50 -24.36 -23.47
C LEU A 229 33.65 -24.15 -22.20
N ASP A 230 32.40 -23.75 -22.35
CA ASP A 230 31.46 -23.45 -21.26
C ASP A 230 30.04 -23.91 -21.61
N ARG A 231 29.47 -24.78 -20.77
CA ARG A 231 28.11 -25.32 -20.92
C ARG A 231 27.12 -24.76 -19.89
N ASN A 232 27.58 -23.95 -18.95
CA ASN A 232 26.79 -23.47 -17.82
C ASN A 232 26.12 -22.14 -18.13
N HIS A 233 26.87 -21.21 -18.73
CA HIS A 233 26.38 -19.87 -19.03
C HIS A 233 25.53 -19.79 -20.29
N LEU A 234 24.62 -18.82 -20.29
CA LEU A 234 23.87 -18.45 -21.49
C LEU A 234 24.78 -17.78 -22.50
N LEU A 235 24.42 -17.87 -23.78
CA LEU A 235 25.13 -17.24 -24.87
C LEU A 235 24.16 -16.47 -25.77
N GLU A 236 24.58 -15.29 -26.18
CA GLU A 236 23.87 -14.42 -27.10
C GLU A 236 24.85 -13.79 -28.11
N ALA A 237 24.30 -13.23 -29.19
CA ALA A 237 25.10 -12.80 -30.34
C ALA A 237 25.47 -11.30 -30.33
N GLY A 238 24.78 -10.49 -29.54
CA GLY A 238 24.90 -9.03 -29.39
C GLY A 238 24.23 -8.25 -30.51
N LEU A 239 23.13 -8.79 -31.04
CA LEU A 239 22.43 -8.22 -32.20
C LEU A 239 21.52 -7.07 -31.80
N GLU A 240 21.44 -6.07 -32.68
CA GLU A 240 20.55 -4.93 -32.53
C GLU A 240 19.10 -5.22 -32.92
N GLY A 241 18.86 -6.26 -33.71
CA GLY A 241 17.52 -6.67 -34.16
C GLY A 241 17.21 -6.53 -35.64
N PHE A 242 18.13 -6.05 -36.49
CA PHE A 242 17.79 -5.84 -37.90
C PHE A 242 17.41 -7.15 -38.63
N TYR A 243 16.27 -7.11 -39.33
CA TYR A 243 15.76 -8.22 -40.11
C TYR A 243 16.49 -8.37 -41.45
N GLY A 244 16.79 -9.61 -41.83
CA GLY A 244 17.46 -9.94 -43.09
C GLY A 244 16.52 -10.57 -44.12
N GLN A 245 17.09 -11.36 -45.03
CA GLN A 245 16.33 -12.02 -46.09
C GLN A 245 15.38 -13.11 -45.57
N SER A 246 15.61 -13.65 -44.37
CA SER A 246 14.76 -14.70 -43.81
C SER A 246 13.37 -14.23 -43.38
N SER A 247 13.17 -12.91 -43.23
CA SER A 247 11.88 -12.27 -42.92
C SER A 247 11.62 -11.05 -43.80
N PRO A 248 11.27 -11.22 -45.10
CA PRO A 248 11.11 -10.10 -46.04
C PRO A 248 10.05 -9.08 -45.61
N GLN A 249 8.97 -9.53 -44.96
CA GLN A 249 7.91 -8.63 -44.47
C GLN A 249 8.42 -7.76 -43.32
N SER A 250 9.07 -8.35 -42.32
CA SER A 250 9.63 -7.63 -41.16
C SER A 250 10.83 -6.75 -41.54
N LYS A 251 11.51 -7.01 -42.65
CA LYS A 251 12.61 -6.17 -43.16
C LYS A 251 12.19 -4.72 -43.42
N THR A 252 10.91 -4.47 -43.68
CA THR A 252 10.36 -3.11 -43.83
C THR A 252 10.37 -2.30 -42.53
N LEU A 253 10.52 -2.95 -41.37
CA LEU A 253 10.63 -2.31 -40.06
C LEU A 253 12.05 -1.83 -39.74
N ASN A 254 13.05 -2.20 -40.53
CA ASN A 254 14.42 -1.77 -40.25
C ASN A 254 14.57 -0.26 -40.43
N PRO A 255 15.43 0.40 -39.62
CA PRO A 255 15.84 1.76 -39.91
C PRO A 255 16.64 1.83 -41.23
N PRO A 256 16.79 3.02 -41.82
CA PRO A 256 17.54 3.19 -43.07
C PRO A 256 18.99 2.71 -42.94
N GLY A 257 19.41 1.81 -43.84
CA GLY A 257 20.79 1.34 -43.90
C GLY A 257 20.94 -0.09 -44.40
N GLN A 258 22.20 -0.48 -44.68
CA GLN A 258 22.59 -1.86 -44.94
C GLN A 258 23.51 -2.34 -43.84
N PHE A 259 23.00 -3.24 -43.00
CA PHE A 259 23.71 -3.69 -41.79
C PHE A 259 24.35 -5.09 -41.95
N GLY A 260 23.89 -5.87 -42.94
CA GLY A 260 24.42 -7.21 -43.20
C GLY A 260 24.16 -8.21 -42.09
N THR A 261 23.00 -8.13 -41.43
CA THR A 261 22.60 -9.04 -40.35
C THR A 261 21.16 -9.51 -40.55
N ASP A 262 20.79 -10.62 -39.90
CA ASP A 262 19.47 -11.23 -40.00
C ASP A 262 19.01 -11.74 -38.63
N PHE A 263 18.13 -10.97 -37.98
CA PHE A 263 17.63 -11.25 -36.64
C PHE A 263 17.08 -12.68 -36.47
N ILE A 264 16.25 -13.17 -37.40
CA ILE A 264 15.66 -14.50 -37.25
C ILE A 264 16.68 -15.59 -37.55
N ALA A 265 17.43 -15.47 -38.65
CA ALA A 265 18.36 -16.50 -39.07
C ALA A 265 19.52 -16.70 -38.07
N ASN A 266 20.02 -15.59 -37.52
CA ASN A 266 21.11 -15.61 -36.54
C ASN A 266 20.65 -16.14 -35.18
N ASN A 267 19.48 -15.71 -34.70
CA ASN A 267 18.97 -16.18 -33.42
C ASN A 267 18.37 -17.60 -33.46
N ARG A 268 18.18 -18.21 -34.63
CA ARG A 268 17.80 -19.64 -34.74
C ARG A 268 18.96 -20.60 -34.47
N ILE A 269 20.19 -20.10 -34.48
CA ILE A 269 21.38 -20.92 -34.24
C ILE A 269 21.25 -21.62 -32.86
N PRO A 270 21.40 -22.95 -32.77
CA PRO A 270 21.17 -23.69 -31.52
C PRO A 270 22.05 -23.27 -30.35
N GLY A 271 23.25 -22.76 -30.61
CA GLY A 271 24.17 -22.28 -29.57
C GLY A 271 23.76 -20.95 -28.92
N ILE A 272 22.82 -20.21 -29.50
CA ILE A 272 22.29 -18.95 -28.96
C ILE A 272 21.10 -19.26 -28.06
N ASP A 273 21.13 -18.85 -26.79
CA ASP A 273 20.10 -19.24 -25.82
C ASP A 273 18.96 -18.22 -25.70
N PHE A 274 19.28 -16.93 -25.87
CA PHE A 274 18.31 -15.84 -25.83
C PHE A 274 18.69 -14.76 -26.84
N VAL A 275 17.76 -13.85 -27.09
CA VAL A 275 17.87 -12.87 -28.16
C VAL A 275 17.90 -11.46 -27.59
N THR A 276 18.61 -10.57 -28.27
CA THR A 276 18.74 -9.17 -27.91
C THR A 276 18.22 -8.28 -29.04
N VAL A 277 17.80 -7.08 -28.65
CA VAL A 277 17.42 -6.01 -29.57
C VAL A 277 17.79 -4.68 -28.91
N HIS A 278 18.28 -3.75 -29.72
CA HIS A 278 18.62 -2.40 -29.32
C HIS A 278 17.56 -1.43 -29.85
N SER A 279 17.42 -0.25 -29.26
CA SER A 279 16.48 0.76 -29.75
C SER A 279 16.93 2.18 -29.46
N TYR A 280 17.27 2.89 -30.54
CA TYR A 280 17.63 4.31 -30.52
C TYR A 280 16.89 5.09 -31.62
N PRO A 281 15.55 5.24 -31.52
CA PRO A 281 14.77 5.91 -32.56
C PRO A 281 15.21 7.36 -32.85
N ASP A 282 15.78 8.06 -31.87
CA ASP A 282 16.31 9.43 -32.02
C ASP A 282 17.65 9.53 -32.75
N GLU A 283 18.43 8.45 -32.82
CA GLU A 283 19.62 8.37 -33.68
C GLU A 283 19.27 7.84 -35.07
N TRP A 284 18.36 6.88 -35.17
CA TRP A 284 17.99 6.28 -36.45
C TRP A 284 17.12 7.19 -37.33
N PHE A 285 16.32 8.06 -36.71
CA PHE A 285 15.37 8.94 -37.38
C PHE A 285 15.52 10.38 -36.89
N VAL A 286 16.71 10.96 -37.10
CA VAL A 286 17.10 12.30 -36.60
C VAL A 286 16.11 13.40 -37.00
N ASP A 287 15.59 13.34 -38.24
CA ASP A 287 14.71 14.38 -38.80
C ASP A 287 13.21 14.09 -38.60
N SER A 288 12.86 13.03 -37.88
CA SER A 288 11.46 12.63 -37.65
C SER A 288 10.86 13.23 -36.38
N SER A 289 9.54 13.41 -36.37
CA SER A 289 8.82 13.89 -35.18
C SER A 289 8.90 12.88 -34.03
N GLU A 290 8.74 13.37 -32.79
CA GLU A 290 8.71 12.52 -31.59
C GLU A 290 7.60 11.45 -31.69
N GLN A 291 6.46 11.80 -32.26
CA GLN A 291 5.35 10.86 -32.47
C GLN A 291 5.75 9.73 -33.42
N SER A 292 6.38 10.05 -34.56
CA SER A 292 6.86 9.03 -35.51
C SER A 292 7.92 8.12 -34.89
N GLN A 293 8.83 8.68 -34.09
CA GLN A 293 9.84 7.91 -33.36
C GLN A 293 9.20 6.94 -32.33
N MET A 294 8.16 7.38 -31.62
CA MET A 294 7.42 6.54 -30.67
C MET A 294 6.56 5.47 -31.36
N GLU A 295 5.96 5.78 -32.51
CA GLU A 295 5.22 4.80 -33.33
C GLU A 295 6.16 3.72 -33.87
N PHE A 296 7.35 4.12 -34.34
CA PHE A 296 8.41 3.19 -34.71
C PHE A 296 8.81 2.31 -33.52
N LEU A 297 9.11 2.90 -32.36
CA LEU A 297 9.51 2.16 -31.15
C LEU A 297 8.48 1.09 -30.79
N ASN A 298 7.19 1.44 -30.78
CA ASN A 298 6.13 0.47 -30.46
C ASN A 298 6.10 -0.70 -31.45
N LYS A 299 6.13 -0.42 -32.76
CA LYS A 299 6.15 -1.45 -33.82
C LYS A 299 7.40 -2.32 -33.74
N TRP A 300 8.55 -1.70 -33.52
CA TRP A 300 9.84 -2.36 -33.35
C TRP A 300 9.79 -3.35 -32.19
N LEU A 301 9.38 -2.90 -31.00
CA LEU A 301 9.28 -3.76 -29.81
C LEU A 301 8.25 -4.88 -29.99
N ASP A 302 7.07 -4.58 -30.52
CA ASP A 302 6.02 -5.58 -30.71
C ASP A 302 6.45 -6.69 -31.68
N ALA A 303 7.06 -6.35 -32.81
CA ALA A 303 7.54 -7.31 -33.79
C ALA A 303 8.60 -8.24 -33.19
N HIS A 304 9.61 -7.70 -32.50
CA HIS A 304 10.68 -8.49 -31.91
C HIS A 304 10.20 -9.38 -30.77
N ILE A 305 9.32 -8.87 -29.90
CA ILE A 305 8.73 -9.66 -28.81
C ILE A 305 7.88 -10.79 -29.38
N GLN A 306 7.08 -10.50 -30.41
CA GLN A 306 6.28 -11.52 -31.09
C GLN A 306 7.18 -12.56 -31.74
N ASP A 307 8.21 -12.18 -32.48
CA ASP A 307 9.10 -13.14 -33.13
C ASP A 307 9.90 -13.98 -32.13
N ALA A 308 10.38 -13.38 -31.05
CA ALA A 308 11.03 -14.11 -29.95
C ALA A 308 10.09 -15.16 -29.34
N GLN A 309 8.83 -14.77 -29.09
CA GLN A 309 7.79 -15.68 -28.58
C GLN A 309 7.40 -16.75 -29.61
N ASN A 310 7.30 -16.34 -30.88
CA ASN A 310 6.50 -17.04 -31.87
C ASN A 310 7.27 -17.84 -32.90
N VAL A 311 8.45 -17.36 -33.25
CA VAL A 311 9.28 -17.88 -34.33
C VAL A 311 10.55 -18.49 -33.76
N LEU A 312 11.16 -17.83 -32.77
CA LEU A 312 12.43 -18.24 -32.18
C LEU A 312 12.24 -19.13 -30.95
N HIS A 313 11.13 -18.97 -30.23
CA HIS A 313 10.84 -19.65 -28.97
C HIS A 313 11.94 -19.46 -27.92
N LYS A 314 12.50 -18.26 -27.87
CA LYS A 314 13.60 -17.87 -26.97
C LYS A 314 13.21 -16.62 -26.16
N PRO A 315 13.75 -16.44 -24.95
CA PRO A 315 13.58 -15.20 -24.22
C PRO A 315 14.22 -14.03 -24.98
N ILE A 316 13.67 -12.83 -24.83
CA ILE A 316 14.24 -11.59 -25.35
C ILE A 316 14.57 -10.61 -24.23
N ILE A 317 15.76 -9.99 -24.34
CA ILE A 317 16.16 -8.82 -23.55
C ILE A 317 16.22 -7.61 -24.49
N LEU A 318 15.55 -6.53 -24.11
CA LEU A 318 15.75 -5.22 -24.74
C LEU A 318 17.09 -4.68 -24.21
N ALA A 319 18.18 -5.08 -24.85
CA ALA A 319 19.54 -5.04 -24.31
C ALA A 319 20.13 -3.63 -24.30
N GLU A 320 19.63 -2.73 -25.14
CA GLU A 320 19.95 -1.32 -25.10
C GLU A 320 18.75 -0.48 -25.50
N PHE A 321 18.40 0.50 -24.68
CA PHE A 321 17.42 1.53 -25.00
C PHE A 321 17.68 2.79 -24.19
N GLY A 322 17.27 3.93 -24.73
CA GLY A 322 17.37 5.22 -24.04
C GLY A 322 16.83 6.37 -24.89
N LYS A 323 16.91 7.58 -24.34
CA LYS A 323 16.62 8.83 -25.06
C LYS A 323 17.61 9.90 -24.65
N SER A 324 18.22 10.58 -25.62
CA SER A 324 19.22 11.62 -25.33
C SER A 324 18.59 12.87 -24.73
N THR A 325 19.15 13.39 -23.62
CA THR A 325 18.78 14.70 -23.06
C THR A 325 19.39 15.87 -23.79
N LYS A 326 20.34 15.62 -24.71
CA LYS A 326 20.91 16.70 -25.54
C LYS A 326 19.87 17.29 -26.50
N LYS A 327 18.88 16.48 -26.89
CA LYS A 327 17.85 16.82 -27.88
C LYS A 327 16.42 16.84 -27.30
N ALA A 328 16.18 16.23 -26.13
CA ALA A 328 14.84 16.05 -25.57
C ALA A 328 14.78 16.34 -24.06
N GLY A 329 13.60 16.73 -23.56
CA GLY A 329 13.35 16.94 -22.13
C GLY A 329 13.24 15.63 -21.34
N SER A 330 13.25 15.74 -20.01
CA SER A 330 13.09 14.60 -19.10
C SER A 330 11.77 13.84 -19.32
N ALA A 331 10.70 14.54 -19.68
CA ALA A 331 9.39 13.94 -19.95
C ALA A 331 9.41 12.98 -21.15
N GLN A 332 10.08 13.34 -22.25
CA GLN A 332 10.22 12.47 -23.42
C GLN A 332 11.06 11.23 -23.12
N ARG A 333 12.13 11.37 -22.33
CA ARG A 333 12.91 10.23 -21.86
C ARG A 333 12.04 9.28 -21.04
N ASP A 334 11.27 9.83 -20.11
CA ASP A 334 10.37 9.04 -19.28
C ASP A 334 9.32 8.32 -20.12
N ALA A 335 8.83 8.92 -21.22
CA ALA A 335 7.91 8.27 -22.16
C ALA A 335 8.54 7.03 -22.83
N VAL A 336 9.76 7.13 -23.36
CA VAL A 336 10.48 5.98 -23.94
C VAL A 336 10.67 4.86 -22.91
N PHE A 337 11.11 5.20 -21.69
CA PHE A 337 11.30 4.24 -20.61
C PHE A 337 9.98 3.56 -20.22
N ASN A 338 8.90 4.33 -20.07
CA ASN A 338 7.57 3.79 -19.76
C ASN A 338 7.05 2.86 -20.86
N THR A 339 7.26 3.19 -22.14
CA THR A 339 6.86 2.31 -23.26
C THR A 339 7.63 0.99 -23.23
N VAL A 340 8.96 1.05 -23.14
CA VAL A 340 9.83 -0.13 -23.09
C VAL A 340 9.48 -1.03 -21.90
N TYR A 341 9.43 -0.45 -20.69
CA TYR A 341 9.11 -1.20 -19.48
C TYR A 341 7.67 -1.69 -19.43
N GLY A 342 6.73 -0.95 -20.03
CA GLY A 342 5.35 -1.38 -20.23
C GLY A 342 5.26 -2.65 -21.07
N LYS A 343 5.95 -2.70 -22.22
CA LYS A 343 6.00 -3.89 -23.08
C LYS A 343 6.64 -5.09 -22.37
N ILE A 344 7.73 -4.88 -21.63
CA ILE A 344 8.37 -5.92 -20.81
C ILE A 344 7.39 -6.43 -19.74
N TYR A 345 6.73 -5.54 -19.02
CA TYR A 345 5.80 -5.91 -17.95
C TYR A 345 4.61 -6.70 -18.48
N GLU A 346 3.99 -6.26 -19.58
CA GLU A 346 2.83 -6.94 -20.19
C GLU A 346 3.18 -8.32 -20.77
N SER A 347 4.41 -8.51 -21.23
CA SER A 347 4.91 -9.83 -21.59
C SER A 347 5.15 -10.68 -20.34
N ALA A 348 5.93 -10.17 -19.38
CA ALA A 348 6.32 -10.88 -18.16
C ALA A 348 5.12 -11.32 -17.31
N LYS A 349 4.08 -10.47 -17.17
CA LYS A 349 2.85 -10.74 -16.43
C LYS A 349 2.10 -11.98 -16.94
N ARG A 350 2.16 -12.24 -18.25
CA ARG A 350 1.52 -13.38 -18.92
C ARG A 350 2.48 -14.56 -19.15
N GLY A 351 3.69 -14.49 -18.62
CA GLY A 351 4.72 -15.50 -18.83
C GLY A 351 5.33 -15.51 -20.24
N GLY A 352 5.28 -14.37 -20.94
CA GLY A 352 5.78 -14.21 -22.30
C GLY A 352 7.31 -14.06 -22.42
N ALA A 353 7.76 -13.86 -23.66
CA ALA A 353 9.17 -13.88 -24.06
C ALA A 353 9.97 -12.66 -23.61
N ALA A 354 9.35 -11.48 -23.46
CA ALA A 354 10.07 -10.28 -23.04
C ALA A 354 10.37 -10.38 -21.55
N ALA A 355 11.60 -10.78 -21.26
CA ALA A 355 12.04 -11.20 -19.95
C ALA A 355 13.03 -10.20 -19.32
N GLY A 356 13.22 -9.04 -19.94
CA GLY A 356 13.95 -7.95 -19.31
C GLY A 356 14.37 -6.82 -20.25
N GLY A 357 14.95 -5.77 -19.65
CA GLY A 357 15.49 -4.63 -20.37
C GLY A 357 16.69 -4.02 -19.65
N LEU A 358 17.67 -3.53 -20.43
CA LEU A 358 18.86 -2.87 -19.94
C LEU A 358 18.96 -1.49 -20.61
N PHE A 359 18.92 -0.43 -19.80
CA PHE A 359 19.01 0.93 -20.36
C PHE A 359 20.45 1.31 -20.66
N TRP A 360 20.64 2.18 -21.65
CA TRP A 360 21.90 2.84 -21.96
C TRP A 360 21.87 4.26 -21.39
N GLN A 361 22.75 4.67 -20.48
CA GLN A 361 23.73 3.87 -19.72
C GLN A 361 23.77 4.35 -18.27
N LEU A 362 24.25 3.52 -17.35
CA LEU A 362 24.47 3.94 -15.96
C LEU A 362 25.82 4.63 -15.82
N LEU A 363 25.84 5.82 -15.21
CA LEU A 363 27.06 6.57 -14.90
C LEU A 363 27.18 6.81 -13.38
N GLY A 364 28.42 6.84 -12.90
CA GLY A 364 28.74 7.31 -11.54
C GLY A 364 28.76 8.84 -11.45
N ASN A 365 28.70 9.38 -10.23
CA ASN A 365 28.85 10.82 -10.00
C ASN A 365 30.23 11.32 -10.49
N GLY A 366 30.25 12.46 -11.20
CA GLY A 366 31.47 13.09 -11.72
C GLY A 366 32.10 12.35 -12.90
N MET A 367 31.29 11.67 -13.73
CA MET A 367 31.73 10.97 -14.94
C MET A 367 31.33 11.71 -16.22
N ASP A 368 31.45 13.05 -16.24
CA ASP A 368 31.01 13.90 -17.35
C ASP A 368 31.70 13.53 -18.69
N ASN A 369 32.96 13.08 -18.62
CA ASN A 369 33.75 12.63 -19.78
C ASN A 369 33.18 11.39 -20.48
N PHE A 370 32.30 10.62 -19.80
CA PHE A 370 31.63 9.43 -20.36
C PHE A 370 30.21 9.74 -20.83
N GLN A 371 29.74 10.98 -20.72
CA GLN A 371 28.36 11.37 -20.99
C GLN A 371 28.11 11.62 -22.48
N ASP A 372 27.38 10.72 -23.11
CA ASP A 372 26.94 10.80 -24.51
C ASP A 372 25.58 11.50 -24.69
N GLY A 373 24.87 11.76 -23.59
CA GLY A 373 23.52 12.32 -23.57
C GLY A 373 22.45 11.33 -23.13
N TYR A 374 22.76 10.03 -23.07
CA TYR A 374 21.86 8.97 -22.59
C TYR A 374 22.14 8.55 -21.14
N GLY A 375 23.31 8.96 -20.60
CA GLY A 375 23.73 8.67 -19.23
C GLY A 375 22.68 9.00 -18.16
N ILE A 376 22.45 8.03 -17.28
CA ILE A 376 21.61 8.13 -16.09
C ILE A 376 22.50 8.03 -14.86
N ILE A 377 22.39 9.02 -13.98
CA ILE A 377 23.03 9.01 -12.67
C ILE A 377 21.93 8.81 -11.64
N LEU A 378 21.90 7.63 -11.00
CA LEU A 378 20.77 7.24 -10.13
C LEU A 378 20.52 8.23 -8.98
N SER A 379 21.56 8.92 -8.50
CA SER A 379 21.43 9.94 -7.44
C SER A 379 20.93 11.30 -7.92
N GLN A 380 20.87 11.57 -9.23
CA GLN A 380 20.54 12.90 -9.77
C GLN A 380 19.30 12.90 -10.67
N SER A 381 19.07 11.83 -11.45
CA SER A 381 18.03 11.79 -12.49
C SER A 381 16.65 11.40 -11.96
N SER A 382 16.08 12.22 -11.07
CA SER A 382 14.95 11.84 -10.20
C SER A 382 13.70 11.28 -10.92
N SER A 383 13.28 11.81 -12.07
CA SER A 383 12.06 11.34 -12.76
C SER A 383 12.24 9.98 -13.45
N THR A 384 13.27 9.83 -14.29
CA THR A 384 13.57 8.55 -14.97
C THR A 384 13.97 7.46 -13.99
N VAL A 385 14.67 7.80 -12.92
CA VAL A 385 15.02 6.87 -11.82
C VAL A 385 13.76 6.33 -11.14
N ASN A 386 12.74 7.17 -10.94
CA ASN A 386 11.46 6.71 -10.41
C ASN A 386 10.78 5.69 -11.35
N VAL A 387 10.82 5.90 -12.68
CA VAL A 387 10.30 4.95 -13.67
C VAL A 387 11.04 3.61 -13.58
N ILE A 388 12.37 3.64 -13.52
CA ILE A 388 13.22 2.45 -13.37
C ILE A 388 12.88 1.69 -12.07
N ALA A 389 12.80 2.39 -10.94
CA ALA A 389 12.50 1.81 -9.64
C ALA A 389 11.06 1.24 -9.57
N GLN A 390 10.10 1.88 -10.22
CA GLN A 390 8.74 1.34 -10.37
C GLN A 390 8.75 0.03 -11.15
N GLN A 391 9.51 -0.07 -12.25
CA GLN A 391 9.62 -1.32 -12.99
C GLN A 391 10.28 -2.43 -12.16
N SER A 392 11.36 -2.15 -11.44
CA SER A 392 12.01 -3.13 -10.55
C SER A 392 11.02 -3.75 -9.57
N ARG A 393 10.16 -2.92 -8.97
CA ARG A 393 9.10 -3.37 -8.05
C ARG A 393 8.05 -4.23 -8.74
N LYS A 394 7.60 -3.84 -9.94
CA LYS A 394 6.64 -4.61 -10.75
C LYS A 394 7.16 -6.00 -11.11
N LEU A 395 8.39 -6.10 -11.63
CA LEU A 395 9.00 -7.38 -12.00
C LEU A 395 9.27 -8.27 -10.77
N THR A 396 9.65 -7.67 -9.64
CA THR A 396 9.81 -8.40 -8.36
C THR A 396 8.48 -9.00 -7.88
N LEU A 397 7.37 -8.27 -8.02
CA LEU A 397 6.04 -8.77 -7.65
C LEU A 397 5.64 -9.97 -8.52
N ILE A 398 5.83 -9.88 -9.84
CA ILE A 398 5.56 -10.99 -10.77
C ILE A 398 6.36 -12.23 -10.37
N ARG A 399 7.67 -12.07 -10.10
CA ARG A 399 8.53 -13.16 -9.65
C ARG A 399 7.99 -13.84 -8.38
N ARG A 400 7.51 -13.06 -7.40
CA ARG A 400 6.94 -13.61 -6.15
C ARG A 400 5.64 -14.38 -6.41
N ILE A 401 4.77 -13.88 -7.30
CA ILE A 401 3.51 -14.54 -7.67
C ILE A 401 3.80 -15.91 -8.31
N PHE A 402 4.64 -15.96 -9.35
CA PHE A 402 4.98 -17.22 -10.00
C PHE A 402 5.73 -18.18 -9.08
N ALA A 403 6.59 -17.67 -8.18
CA ALA A 403 7.27 -18.50 -7.20
C ALA A 403 6.28 -19.18 -6.23
N ARG A 404 5.25 -18.45 -5.77
CA ARG A 404 4.17 -19.04 -4.96
C ARG A 404 3.41 -20.11 -5.73
N MET A 405 3.05 -19.85 -6.99
CA MET A 405 2.37 -20.83 -7.84
C MET A 405 3.18 -22.12 -7.99
N ILE A 406 4.48 -22.01 -8.29
CA ILE A 406 5.39 -23.15 -8.39
C ILE A 406 5.48 -23.92 -7.06
N ASN A 407 5.53 -23.22 -5.93
CA ASN A 407 5.57 -23.87 -4.61
C ASN A 407 4.26 -24.61 -4.28
N VAL A 408 3.11 -24.06 -4.66
CA VAL A 408 1.81 -24.74 -4.54
C VAL A 408 1.76 -25.99 -5.43
N GLU A 409 2.28 -25.92 -6.64
CA GLU A 409 2.33 -27.07 -7.54
C GLU A 409 3.28 -28.17 -7.03
N LYS A 410 4.43 -27.78 -6.46
CA LYS A 410 5.33 -28.70 -5.75
C LYS A 410 4.64 -29.37 -4.57
N TRP A 411 3.87 -28.62 -3.78
CA TRP A 411 3.10 -29.15 -2.66
C TRP A 411 2.04 -30.16 -3.12
N LYS A 412 1.37 -29.91 -4.26
CA LYS A 412 0.42 -30.86 -4.86
C LYS A 412 1.09 -32.16 -5.35
N ARG A 413 2.28 -32.06 -5.96
CA ARG A 413 3.07 -33.22 -6.41
C ARG A 413 3.60 -34.04 -5.23
N ALA A 414 4.02 -33.39 -4.14
CA ALA A 414 4.49 -34.07 -2.93
C ALA A 414 3.40 -34.87 -2.20
N ARG A 415 2.12 -34.57 -2.44
CA ARG A 415 0.96 -35.31 -1.88
C ARG A 415 0.40 -36.41 -2.79
N GLY A 416 1.10 -36.79 -3.87
CA GLY A 416 0.77 -37.99 -4.64
C GLY A 416 -0.33 -37.83 -5.70
N TYR A 417 -0.77 -36.61 -6.04
CA TYR A 417 -1.64 -36.39 -7.19
C TYR A 417 -0.79 -36.32 -8.47
N GLY A 418 -0.50 -37.48 -9.06
CA GLY A 418 0.29 -37.62 -10.30
C GLY A 418 -0.57 -37.69 -11.58
N PRO A 419 -0.10 -37.15 -12.72
CA PRO A 419 -0.83 -37.20 -13.99
C PRO A 419 -0.68 -38.56 -14.68
N VAL A 420 -1.80 -39.03 -15.23
CA VAL A 420 -1.95 -40.28 -15.99
C VAL A 420 -1.21 -40.19 -17.32
N ARG A 421 -0.31 -41.15 -17.58
CA ARG A 421 0.32 -41.37 -18.89
C ARG A 421 -0.60 -42.19 -19.79
N LYS A 422 -0.75 -41.81 -21.06
CA LYS A 422 -0.98 -42.76 -22.16
C LYS A 422 -0.23 -42.33 -23.42
N GLY A 423 0.36 -43.32 -24.08
CA GLY A 423 1.19 -43.16 -25.27
C GLY A 423 0.48 -43.46 -26.59
N ALA A 424 1.21 -43.10 -27.65
CA ALA A 424 1.28 -43.62 -29.02
C ALA A 424 -0.01 -43.86 -29.85
N SER A 425 -0.18 -42.96 -30.83
CA SER A 425 -0.51 -43.10 -32.27
C SER A 425 -1.44 -44.22 -32.77
N VAL A 426 -2.51 -43.86 -33.50
CA VAL A 426 -2.91 -44.30 -34.88
C VAL A 426 -4.01 -43.33 -35.42
N GLU A 427 -3.94 -42.94 -36.70
CA GLU A 427 -4.87 -42.05 -37.43
C GLU A 427 -6.28 -42.63 -37.69
N LYS A 428 -7.37 -41.81 -37.63
CA LYS A 428 -8.73 -42.00 -38.23
C LYS A 428 -9.71 -40.80 -38.00
N PRO A 429 -10.92 -40.69 -38.63
CA PRO A 429 -11.36 -39.63 -39.56
C PRO A 429 -12.26 -38.47 -39.01
N ALA A 430 -12.54 -37.47 -39.86
CA ALA A 430 -12.96 -36.08 -39.62
C ALA A 430 -14.10 -35.73 -38.63
N TYR A 431 -15.07 -36.60 -38.33
CA TYR A 431 -16.09 -36.29 -37.30
C TYR A 431 -15.59 -36.53 -35.87
N LEU A 432 -14.70 -37.52 -35.70
CA LEU A 432 -13.93 -37.71 -34.46
C LEU A 432 -12.91 -36.59 -34.25
N VAL A 433 -12.47 -35.93 -35.33
CA VAL A 433 -11.47 -34.86 -35.31
C VAL A 433 -11.99 -33.62 -34.59
N SER A 434 -13.26 -33.21 -34.73
CA SER A 434 -13.77 -32.05 -33.99
C SER A 434 -13.83 -32.30 -32.48
N ASN A 435 -14.23 -33.49 -32.05
CA ASN A 435 -14.23 -33.87 -30.62
C ASN A 435 -12.80 -34.07 -30.09
N GLN A 436 -11.90 -34.67 -30.86
CA GLN A 436 -10.48 -34.76 -30.51
C GLN A 436 -9.80 -33.40 -30.45
N LEU A 437 -10.13 -32.49 -31.37
CA LEU A 437 -9.61 -31.11 -31.39
C LEU A 437 -10.19 -30.31 -30.21
N ASN A 438 -11.45 -30.52 -29.83
CA ASN A 438 -12.06 -29.96 -28.63
C ASN A 438 -11.43 -30.52 -27.35
N ASP A 439 -11.16 -31.83 -27.27
CA ASP A 439 -10.43 -32.44 -26.15
C ASP A 439 -8.97 -31.97 -26.09
N GLN A 440 -8.33 -31.80 -27.26
CA GLN A 440 -6.99 -31.25 -27.38
C GLN A 440 -6.99 -29.78 -26.96
N LEU A 441 -7.97 -28.99 -27.38
CA LEU A 441 -8.16 -27.60 -26.99
C LEU A 441 -8.33 -27.49 -25.47
N LYS A 442 -9.21 -28.31 -24.88
CA LYS A 442 -9.43 -28.38 -23.42
C LYS A 442 -8.17 -28.78 -22.67
N THR A 443 -7.41 -29.75 -23.18
CA THR A 443 -6.15 -30.20 -22.58
C THR A 443 -5.07 -29.12 -22.66
N LEU A 444 -4.97 -28.42 -23.78
CA LEU A 444 -4.03 -27.31 -23.97
C LEU A 444 -4.38 -26.11 -23.09
N VAL A 445 -5.67 -25.76 -23.00
CA VAL A 445 -6.17 -24.73 -22.07
C VAL A 445 -5.90 -25.13 -20.61
N GLY A 446 -6.25 -26.36 -20.23
CA GLY A 446 -6.04 -26.88 -18.86
C GLY A 446 -4.57 -27.01 -18.45
N SER A 447 -3.65 -27.11 -19.42
CA SER A 447 -2.20 -27.11 -19.19
C SER A 447 -1.55 -25.72 -19.34
N GLY A 448 -2.35 -24.67 -19.54
CA GLY A 448 -1.89 -23.28 -19.64
C GLY A 448 -1.23 -22.91 -20.98
N LYS A 449 -1.25 -23.80 -21.98
CA LYS A 449 -0.68 -23.59 -23.32
C LYS A 449 -1.66 -22.89 -24.26
N LEU A 450 -2.10 -21.70 -23.88
CA LEU A 450 -3.18 -20.98 -24.59
C LEU A 450 -2.85 -20.62 -26.03
N ARG A 451 -1.58 -20.44 -26.36
CA ARG A 451 -1.17 -20.13 -27.73
C ARG A 451 -1.29 -21.33 -28.66
N ASP A 452 -0.91 -22.51 -28.18
CA ASP A 452 -1.10 -23.76 -28.90
C ASP A 452 -2.60 -24.08 -29.00
N ALA A 453 -3.35 -23.82 -27.92
CA ALA A 453 -4.80 -23.91 -27.92
C ALA A 453 -5.43 -23.00 -28.98
N ARG A 454 -4.98 -21.74 -29.08
CA ARG A 454 -5.46 -20.77 -30.08
C ARG A 454 -5.12 -21.21 -31.50
N GLN A 455 -3.94 -21.75 -31.74
CA GLN A 455 -3.59 -22.31 -33.06
C GLN A 455 -4.46 -23.51 -33.44
N VAL A 456 -4.74 -24.39 -32.48
CA VAL A 456 -5.64 -25.53 -32.68
C VAL A 456 -7.06 -25.03 -32.99
N PHE A 457 -7.55 -24.05 -32.21
CA PHE A 457 -8.83 -23.39 -32.37
C PHE A 457 -8.99 -22.69 -33.72
N ASP A 458 -7.99 -21.91 -34.13
CA ASP A 458 -8.01 -21.16 -35.39
C ASP A 458 -7.98 -22.11 -36.60
N LYS A 459 -7.34 -23.28 -36.48
CA LYS A 459 -7.28 -24.32 -37.52
C LYS A 459 -8.46 -25.29 -37.49
N MET A 460 -9.40 -25.16 -36.55
CA MET A 460 -10.59 -26.01 -36.53
C MET A 460 -11.45 -25.72 -37.77
N PRO A 461 -11.80 -26.75 -38.57
CA PRO A 461 -12.61 -26.56 -39.77
C PRO A 461 -14.06 -26.18 -39.45
N HIS A 462 -14.56 -26.58 -38.28
CA HIS A 462 -15.86 -26.16 -37.73
C HIS A 462 -15.68 -25.86 -36.24
N ARG A 463 -16.06 -24.66 -35.80
CA ARG A 463 -15.99 -24.23 -34.40
C ARG A 463 -17.40 -24.23 -33.83
N ASP A 464 -17.63 -25.08 -32.83
CA ASP A 464 -18.88 -25.11 -32.09
C ASP A 464 -18.80 -24.22 -30.83
N VAL A 465 -19.93 -24.02 -30.16
CA VAL A 465 -19.99 -23.22 -28.93
C VAL A 465 -18.96 -23.70 -27.90
N TYR A 466 -18.75 -25.01 -27.77
CA TYR A 466 -17.77 -25.60 -26.84
C TYR A 466 -16.34 -25.15 -27.12
N SER A 467 -15.92 -25.15 -28.39
CA SER A 467 -14.60 -24.69 -28.81
C SER A 467 -14.39 -23.22 -28.44
N TRP A 468 -15.39 -22.36 -28.71
CA TRP A 468 -15.36 -20.92 -28.37
C TRP A 468 -15.32 -20.70 -26.86
N THR A 469 -16.16 -21.40 -26.09
CA THR A 469 -16.14 -21.32 -24.62
C THR A 469 -14.77 -21.69 -24.06
N THR A 470 -14.22 -22.82 -24.51
CA THR A 470 -13.00 -23.40 -23.98
C THR A 470 -11.82 -22.45 -24.20
N ILE A 471 -11.71 -21.84 -25.39
CA ILE A 471 -10.62 -20.89 -25.66
C ILE A 471 -10.80 -19.58 -24.89
N ILE A 472 -12.01 -19.01 -24.83
CA ILE A 472 -12.29 -17.76 -24.09
C ILE A 472 -12.02 -17.98 -22.60
N GLN A 473 -12.50 -19.08 -22.01
CA GLN A 473 -12.26 -19.43 -20.62
C GLN A 473 -10.77 -19.61 -20.32
N GLY A 474 -10.01 -20.15 -21.28
CA GLY A 474 -8.56 -20.22 -21.20
C GLY A 474 -7.90 -18.85 -21.08
N TYR A 475 -8.26 -17.91 -21.96
CA TYR A 475 -7.73 -16.54 -21.89
C TYR A 475 -8.10 -15.80 -20.60
N ILE A 476 -9.31 -16.04 -20.06
CA ILE A 476 -9.70 -15.53 -18.75
C ILE A 476 -8.85 -16.13 -17.63
N ALA A 477 -8.59 -17.45 -17.65
CA ALA A 477 -7.75 -18.11 -16.65
C ALA A 477 -6.30 -17.59 -16.67
N ALA A 478 -5.81 -17.10 -17.81
CA ALA A 478 -4.53 -16.42 -17.94
C ALA A 478 -4.59 -14.89 -17.72
N THR A 479 -5.70 -14.35 -17.20
CA THR A 479 -5.91 -12.92 -16.92
C THR A 479 -5.76 -12.00 -18.14
N ASN A 480 -5.93 -12.55 -19.35
CA ASN A 480 -5.88 -11.80 -20.60
C ASN A 480 -7.30 -11.53 -21.11
N TYR A 481 -7.97 -10.63 -20.40
CA TYR A 481 -9.39 -10.36 -20.55
C TYR A 481 -9.72 -9.65 -21.88
N ASP A 482 -8.86 -8.77 -22.39
CA ASP A 482 -9.11 -8.06 -23.66
C ASP A 482 -9.16 -9.00 -24.87
N GLU A 483 -8.29 -10.02 -24.88
CA GLU A 483 -8.32 -11.05 -25.92
C GLU A 483 -9.54 -11.95 -25.79
N ALA A 484 -9.96 -12.26 -24.55
CA ALA A 484 -11.18 -13.02 -24.30
C ALA A 484 -12.44 -12.27 -24.80
N LEU A 485 -12.51 -10.96 -24.60
CA LEU A 485 -13.60 -10.11 -25.11
C LEU A 485 -13.54 -9.93 -26.64
N SER A 486 -12.34 -9.84 -27.20
CA SER A 486 -12.12 -9.79 -28.66
C SER A 486 -12.56 -11.08 -29.35
N LEU A 487 -12.24 -12.24 -28.77
CA LEU A 487 -12.71 -13.56 -29.22
C LEU A 487 -14.23 -13.72 -29.12
N PHE A 488 -14.84 -13.20 -28.07
CA PHE A 488 -16.30 -13.20 -27.93
C PHE A 488 -16.98 -12.37 -29.03
N SER A 489 -16.43 -11.19 -29.35
CA SER A 489 -16.89 -10.37 -30.47
C SER A 489 -16.71 -11.08 -31.81
N ALA A 490 -15.56 -11.72 -32.02
CA ALA A 490 -15.24 -12.47 -33.23
C ALA A 490 -16.20 -13.65 -33.45
N MET A 491 -16.62 -14.35 -32.38
CA MET A 491 -17.59 -15.44 -32.47
C MET A 491 -18.89 -15.04 -33.20
N HIS A 492 -19.38 -13.81 -32.96
CA HIS A 492 -20.62 -13.31 -33.57
C HIS A 492 -20.42 -12.78 -35.00
N VAL A 493 -19.21 -12.34 -35.33
CA VAL A 493 -18.88 -11.76 -36.64
C VAL A 493 -18.45 -12.84 -37.63
N ASP A 494 -17.68 -13.83 -37.18
CA ASP A 494 -17.02 -14.82 -38.04
C ASP A 494 -17.89 -16.06 -38.31
N ASP A 495 -18.83 -16.42 -37.42
CA ASP A 495 -19.68 -17.61 -37.60
C ASP A 495 -21.14 -17.35 -37.15
N PRO A 496 -21.97 -16.67 -37.96
CA PRO A 496 -23.33 -16.25 -37.59
C PRO A 496 -24.33 -17.41 -37.35
N ARG A 497 -23.90 -18.67 -37.55
CA ARG A 497 -24.68 -19.88 -37.21
C ARG A 497 -24.48 -20.31 -35.75
N VAL A 498 -23.47 -19.78 -35.06
CA VAL A 498 -23.13 -20.12 -33.67
C VAL A 498 -23.70 -19.03 -32.77
N SER A 499 -24.81 -19.32 -32.10
CA SER A 499 -25.37 -18.42 -31.08
C SER A 499 -24.56 -18.56 -29.79
N ALA A 500 -24.16 -17.44 -29.19
CA ALA A 500 -23.64 -17.44 -27.83
C ALA A 500 -24.65 -18.12 -26.91
N ASP A 501 -24.22 -19.16 -26.20
CA ASP A 501 -24.99 -19.72 -25.10
C ASP A 501 -24.73 -18.91 -23.82
N SER A 502 -25.48 -19.25 -22.78
CA SER A 502 -25.35 -18.60 -21.49
C SER A 502 -23.97 -18.76 -20.86
N HIS A 503 -23.27 -19.86 -21.16
CA HIS A 503 -21.97 -20.14 -20.58
C HIS A 503 -20.89 -19.23 -21.17
N VAL A 504 -20.82 -19.09 -22.50
CA VAL A 504 -19.88 -18.19 -23.18
C VAL A 504 -20.12 -16.73 -22.77
N LEU A 505 -21.39 -16.32 -22.67
CA LEU A 505 -21.76 -14.98 -22.25
C LEU A 505 -21.36 -14.71 -20.78
N SER A 506 -21.58 -15.65 -19.87
CA SER A 506 -21.18 -15.52 -18.46
C SER A 506 -19.66 -15.36 -18.29
N VAL A 507 -18.88 -16.00 -19.15
CA VAL A 507 -17.43 -15.95 -19.19
C VAL A 507 -16.97 -14.58 -19.70
N ALA A 508 -17.52 -14.07 -20.81
CA ALA A 508 -17.20 -12.73 -21.31
C ALA A 508 -17.53 -11.62 -20.29
N LEU A 509 -18.68 -11.70 -19.62
CA LEU A 509 -19.06 -10.75 -18.58
C LEU A 509 -18.08 -10.74 -17.39
N LYS A 510 -17.54 -11.90 -17.02
CA LYS A 510 -16.50 -12.01 -15.99
C LYS A 510 -15.20 -11.32 -16.41
N ALA A 511 -14.84 -11.37 -17.70
CA ALA A 511 -13.70 -10.62 -18.23
C ALA A 511 -13.92 -9.11 -18.14
N CYS A 512 -15.11 -8.60 -18.52
CA CYS A 512 -15.46 -7.18 -18.37
C CYS A 512 -15.35 -6.71 -16.91
N GLY A 513 -15.76 -7.57 -15.96
CA GLY A 513 -15.71 -7.27 -14.53
C GLY A 513 -14.29 -7.05 -14.00
N GLN A 514 -13.28 -7.63 -14.65
CA GLN A 514 -11.88 -7.55 -14.23
C GLN A 514 -11.07 -6.46 -14.97
N THR A 515 -11.56 -5.97 -16.11
CA THR A 515 -10.92 -4.91 -16.91
C THR A 515 -11.47 -3.52 -16.66
N SER A 516 -12.51 -3.40 -15.85
CA SER A 516 -13.28 -2.15 -15.68
C SER A 516 -13.80 -1.55 -16.98
N ASN A 517 -14.00 -2.39 -18.01
CA ASN A 517 -14.57 -1.98 -19.29
C ASN A 517 -16.10 -2.03 -19.24
N ILE A 518 -16.68 -1.03 -18.55
CA ILE A 518 -18.11 -0.94 -18.25
C ILE A 518 -18.95 -0.83 -19.52
N SER A 519 -18.51 -0.05 -20.52
CA SER A 519 -19.25 0.17 -21.77
C SER A 519 -19.44 -1.11 -22.60
N PHE A 520 -18.42 -1.97 -22.64
CA PHE A 520 -18.55 -3.28 -23.27
C PHE A 520 -19.45 -4.21 -22.46
N GLY A 521 -19.36 -4.17 -21.13
CA GLY A 521 -20.25 -4.88 -20.22
C GLY A 521 -21.74 -4.50 -20.38
N GLU A 522 -22.06 -3.23 -20.52
CA GLU A 522 -23.42 -2.73 -20.79
C GLU A 522 -23.95 -3.20 -22.15
N SER A 523 -23.08 -3.28 -23.16
CA SER A 523 -23.43 -3.83 -24.47
C SER A 523 -23.79 -5.32 -24.39
N LEU A 524 -23.03 -6.10 -23.61
CA LEU A 524 -23.32 -7.51 -23.35
C LEU A 524 -24.60 -7.70 -22.51
N HIS A 525 -24.88 -6.78 -21.59
CA HIS A 525 -26.14 -6.76 -20.84
C HIS A 525 -27.34 -6.55 -21.79
N ALA A 526 -27.28 -5.54 -22.67
CA ALA A 526 -28.33 -5.31 -23.66
C ALA A 526 -28.53 -6.51 -24.60
N PHE A 527 -27.44 -7.20 -24.95
CA PHE A 527 -27.49 -8.45 -25.72
C PHE A 527 -28.18 -9.58 -24.96
N ALA A 528 -27.85 -9.80 -23.67
CA ALA A 528 -28.49 -10.79 -22.82
C ALA A 528 -30.01 -10.58 -22.72
N HIS A 529 -30.45 -9.31 -22.65
CA HIS A 529 -31.86 -8.95 -22.62
C HIS A 529 -32.56 -9.26 -23.95
N LYS A 530 -31.96 -8.87 -25.09
CA LYS A 530 -32.52 -9.11 -26.44
C LYS A 530 -32.61 -10.59 -26.80
N THR A 531 -31.73 -11.42 -26.24
CA THR A 531 -31.66 -12.87 -26.50
C THR A 531 -32.39 -13.71 -25.46
N HIS A 532 -33.07 -13.09 -24.48
CA HIS A 532 -33.76 -13.75 -23.36
C HIS A 532 -32.86 -14.61 -22.45
N LEU A 533 -31.53 -14.48 -22.56
CA LEU A 533 -30.53 -15.20 -21.76
C LEU A 533 -30.36 -14.63 -20.34
N LEU A 534 -31.02 -13.52 -20.00
CA LEU A 534 -31.09 -13.01 -18.62
C LEU A 534 -31.76 -13.99 -17.64
N SER A 535 -32.55 -14.94 -18.15
CA SER A 535 -33.12 -16.02 -17.35
C SER A 535 -32.11 -17.08 -16.92
N ASP A 536 -30.92 -17.10 -17.53
CA ASP A 536 -29.86 -18.04 -17.17
C ASP A 536 -29.07 -17.58 -15.95
N VAL A 537 -28.97 -18.49 -14.98
CA VAL A 537 -28.30 -18.32 -13.68
C VAL A 537 -26.86 -17.82 -13.78
N TYR A 538 -26.09 -18.30 -14.75
CA TYR A 538 -24.68 -17.97 -14.90
C TYR A 538 -24.50 -16.57 -15.48
N VAL A 539 -25.34 -16.20 -16.45
CA VAL A 539 -25.33 -14.85 -17.07
C VAL A 539 -25.74 -13.80 -16.05
N ALA A 540 -26.84 -14.04 -15.33
CA ALA A 540 -27.34 -13.16 -14.28
C ALA A 540 -26.29 -12.93 -13.18
N SER A 541 -25.65 -14.00 -12.69
CA SER A 541 -24.62 -13.91 -11.63
C SER A 541 -23.35 -13.19 -12.09
N SER A 542 -22.93 -13.38 -13.35
CA SER A 542 -21.78 -12.69 -13.91
C SER A 542 -22.03 -11.19 -14.13
N LEU A 543 -23.23 -10.80 -14.59
CA LEU A 543 -23.61 -9.39 -14.72
C LEU A 543 -23.66 -8.67 -13.36
N LEU A 544 -24.21 -9.31 -12.32
CA LEU A 544 -24.20 -8.75 -10.97
C LEU A 544 -22.76 -8.54 -10.45
N ASN A 545 -21.87 -9.50 -10.70
CA ASN A 545 -20.45 -9.37 -10.32
C ASN A 545 -19.70 -8.31 -11.14
N LEU A 546 -20.05 -8.11 -12.41
CA LEU A 546 -19.52 -7.03 -13.26
C LEU A 546 -19.81 -5.66 -12.65
N TYR A 547 -21.09 -5.36 -12.40
CA TYR A 547 -21.49 -4.05 -11.87
C TYR A 547 -20.97 -3.82 -10.45
N LYS A 548 -21.09 -4.82 -9.57
CA LYS A 548 -20.50 -4.81 -8.23
C LYS A 548 -18.99 -4.57 -8.24
N GLY A 549 -18.25 -5.31 -9.07
CA GLY A 549 -16.79 -5.25 -9.13
C GLY A 549 -16.25 -3.88 -9.56
N ASN A 550 -17.09 -3.08 -10.22
CA ASN A 550 -16.77 -1.74 -10.70
C ASN A 550 -17.40 -0.62 -9.86
N GLY A 551 -17.97 -0.94 -8.70
CA GLY A 551 -18.55 0.05 -7.79
C GLY A 551 -19.93 0.60 -8.21
N MET A 552 -20.55 0.04 -9.25
CA MET A 552 -21.88 0.45 -9.76
C MET A 552 -22.99 -0.35 -9.07
N ILE A 553 -23.16 -0.10 -7.77
CA ILE A 553 -24.07 -0.89 -6.93
C ILE A 553 -25.54 -0.64 -7.29
N ASP A 554 -25.90 0.57 -7.71
CA ASP A 554 -27.28 0.92 -8.08
C ASP A 554 -27.75 0.16 -9.32
N GLU A 555 -26.91 0.08 -10.35
CA GLU A 555 -27.15 -0.71 -11.56
C GLU A 555 -27.22 -2.21 -11.25
N SER A 556 -26.41 -2.70 -10.30
CA SER A 556 -26.49 -4.09 -9.83
C SER A 556 -27.84 -4.38 -9.15
N CYS A 557 -28.39 -3.45 -8.35
CA CYS A 557 -29.71 -3.61 -7.71
C CYS A 557 -30.87 -3.55 -8.72
N ARG A 558 -30.79 -2.65 -9.72
CA ARG A 558 -31.78 -2.56 -10.80
C ARG A 558 -31.84 -3.86 -11.60
N LEU A 559 -30.69 -4.36 -12.04
CA LEU A 559 -30.59 -5.64 -12.74
C LEU A 559 -31.21 -6.78 -11.91
N PHE A 560 -30.88 -6.87 -10.62
CA PHE A 560 -31.41 -7.91 -9.74
C PHE A 560 -32.95 -7.91 -9.66
N SER A 561 -33.55 -6.72 -9.69
CA SER A 561 -34.99 -6.54 -9.66
C SER A 561 -35.65 -7.01 -10.97
N GLU A 562 -34.95 -6.84 -12.10
CA GLU A 562 -35.38 -7.24 -13.44
C GLU A 562 -35.16 -8.73 -13.77
N LEU A 563 -34.44 -9.48 -12.91
CA LEU A 563 -34.20 -10.91 -13.14
C LEU A 563 -35.50 -11.73 -13.07
N PRO A 564 -35.79 -12.57 -14.09
CA PRO A 564 -37.02 -13.37 -14.13
C PRO A 564 -37.01 -14.54 -13.13
N TYR A 565 -35.83 -15.03 -12.74
CA TYR A 565 -35.65 -16.03 -11.68
C TYR A 565 -34.41 -15.71 -10.85
N ARG A 566 -34.52 -15.81 -9.52
CA ARG A 566 -33.45 -15.49 -8.57
C ARG A 566 -33.09 -16.74 -7.76
N ASN A 567 -31.81 -17.09 -7.73
CA ASN A 567 -31.28 -18.23 -6.97
C ASN A 567 -30.27 -17.79 -5.90
N THR A 568 -29.87 -18.73 -5.04
CA THR A 568 -28.92 -18.49 -3.94
C THR A 568 -27.65 -17.73 -4.35
N VAL A 569 -27.09 -17.98 -5.54
CA VAL A 569 -25.87 -17.32 -6.03
C VAL A 569 -26.12 -15.86 -6.35
N THR A 570 -27.22 -15.55 -7.06
CA THR A 570 -27.62 -14.17 -7.38
C THR A 570 -27.95 -13.36 -6.13
N TRP A 571 -28.72 -13.95 -5.20
CA TRP A 571 -29.02 -13.36 -3.88
C TRP A 571 -27.73 -13.08 -3.07
N THR A 572 -26.85 -14.07 -2.96
CA THR A 572 -25.59 -13.93 -2.21
C THR A 572 -24.68 -12.86 -2.84
N THR A 573 -24.65 -12.78 -4.17
CA THR A 573 -23.81 -11.81 -4.89
C THR A 573 -24.23 -10.37 -4.61
N ILE A 574 -25.53 -10.07 -4.65
CA ILE A 574 -26.04 -8.71 -4.39
C ILE A 574 -25.89 -8.32 -2.92
N ILE A 575 -26.20 -9.23 -1.99
CA ILE A 575 -26.01 -9.03 -0.54
C ILE A 575 -24.53 -8.75 -0.24
N THR A 576 -23.60 -9.53 -0.82
CA THR A 576 -22.16 -9.29 -0.67
C THR A 576 -21.72 -7.94 -1.23
N GLY A 577 -22.26 -7.55 -2.39
CA GLY A 577 -21.94 -6.28 -3.05
C GLY A 577 -22.31 -5.09 -2.19
N LEU A 578 -23.53 -5.10 -1.67
CA LEU A 578 -24.05 -4.05 -0.80
C LEU A 578 -23.25 -3.93 0.51
N VAL A 579 -22.92 -5.05 1.15
CA VAL A 579 -22.11 -5.04 2.39
C VAL A 579 -20.69 -4.53 2.15
N HIS A 580 -20.06 -4.90 1.05
CA HIS A 580 -18.72 -4.39 0.71
C HIS A 580 -18.74 -2.90 0.34
N ALA A 581 -19.73 -2.45 -0.42
CA ALA A 581 -19.89 -1.04 -0.76
C ALA A 581 -20.13 -0.17 0.48
N GLY A 582 -20.87 -0.69 1.46
CA GLY A 582 -21.00 -0.07 2.78
C GLY A 582 -19.66 0.09 3.50
N ARG A 583 -18.65 -0.77 3.28
CA ARG A 583 -17.37 -0.72 4.02
C ARG A 583 -16.32 0.23 3.44
N HIS A 584 -16.42 0.65 2.17
CA HIS A 584 -15.41 1.48 1.51
C HIS A 584 -15.81 2.97 1.52
N LYS A 585 -15.20 3.76 2.40
CA LYS A 585 -15.59 5.16 2.67
C LYS A 585 -14.91 6.23 1.80
N GLU A 586 -14.04 5.88 0.84
CA GLU A 586 -13.14 6.89 0.21
C GLU A 586 -13.40 7.22 -1.27
N GLY A 587 -14.37 6.58 -1.95
CA GLY A 587 -14.51 6.72 -3.41
C GLY A 587 -15.82 7.32 -3.95
N LEU A 588 -16.87 7.46 -3.14
CA LEU A 588 -18.21 7.77 -3.66
C LEU A 588 -18.61 9.22 -3.36
N ARG A 589 -18.31 10.12 -4.32
CA ARG A 589 -18.98 11.43 -4.44
C ARG A 589 -19.99 11.37 -5.59
N ALA A 590 -21.24 10.97 -5.31
CA ALA A 590 -22.45 11.34 -6.07
C ALA A 590 -23.72 10.86 -5.30
N PRO A 591 -24.88 11.52 -5.45
CA PRO A 591 -26.01 11.38 -4.52
C PRO A 591 -26.96 10.24 -4.90
N LEU A 592 -27.31 9.43 -3.90
CA LEU A 592 -28.45 8.51 -3.88
C LEU A 592 -29.76 9.32 -3.80
N SER A 593 -30.16 9.99 -4.89
CA SER A 593 -31.51 10.51 -5.03
C SER A 593 -31.87 10.79 -6.49
N GLN A 594 -32.51 9.83 -7.16
CA GLN A 594 -33.54 10.10 -8.17
C GLN A 594 -34.25 8.81 -8.61
N SER A 595 -35.56 8.77 -8.35
CA SER A 595 -36.50 7.84 -8.98
C SER A 595 -36.69 8.16 -10.48
N PRO A 596 -37.14 7.21 -11.31
CA PRO A 596 -37.11 7.36 -12.76
C PRO A 596 -38.19 8.35 -13.22
N LYS A 597 -37.77 9.49 -13.79
CA LYS A 597 -38.63 10.32 -14.64
C LYS A 597 -38.61 9.75 -16.06
N HIS A 598 -39.80 9.47 -16.57
CA HIS A 598 -40.10 9.31 -17.99
C HIS A 598 -39.36 10.36 -18.82
N LEU A 599 -38.62 9.92 -19.84
CA LEU A 599 -38.32 10.74 -21.01
C LEU A 599 -38.60 9.95 -22.29
N SER A 600 -39.62 10.46 -22.94
CA SER A 600 -40.29 10.08 -24.16
C SER A 600 -39.54 10.54 -25.42
N HIS A 601 -39.69 9.71 -26.46
CA HIS A 601 -39.83 10.04 -27.88
C HIS A 601 -38.73 10.80 -28.64
N SER A 602 -38.18 10.12 -29.66
CA SER A 602 -38.45 10.28 -31.10
C SER A 602 -37.40 9.42 -31.83
N SER A 603 -37.59 8.74 -32.96
CA SER A 603 -38.72 8.44 -33.85
C SER A 603 -38.11 7.67 -35.04
N SER A 604 -38.59 6.47 -35.38
CA SER A 604 -38.96 6.10 -36.76
C SER A 604 -39.33 4.61 -36.86
N SER A 605 -40.64 4.41 -36.89
CA SER A 605 -41.42 3.45 -37.70
C SER A 605 -41.11 1.93 -37.68
N LEU A 606 -41.84 1.18 -36.84
CA LEU A 606 -43.08 0.40 -37.15
C LEU A 606 -43.14 -0.50 -38.43
N PRO A 607 -44.01 -1.55 -38.51
CA PRO A 607 -44.89 -2.13 -37.47
C PRO A 607 -45.22 -3.67 -37.55
N LEU A 608 -46.11 -4.07 -36.62
CA LEU A 608 -47.09 -5.21 -36.64
C LEU A 608 -46.58 -6.60 -36.18
N SER A 609 -47.28 -7.38 -35.36
CA SER A 609 -48.54 -7.19 -34.61
C SER A 609 -48.87 -8.43 -33.76
N ARG A 610 -49.47 -8.17 -32.57
CA ARG A 610 -50.60 -8.87 -31.92
C ARG A 610 -50.48 -10.34 -31.45
N GLY A 611 -50.91 -10.54 -30.19
CA GLY A 611 -51.75 -11.70 -29.86
C GLY A 611 -51.96 -12.02 -28.37
N TYR A 612 -53.05 -11.48 -27.80
CA TYR A 612 -53.91 -12.01 -26.70
C TYR A 612 -53.34 -12.17 -25.26
N LEU A 613 -53.82 -11.49 -24.21
CA LEU A 613 -55.15 -11.35 -23.56
C LEU A 613 -55.53 -12.47 -22.56
N CYS A 614 -55.52 -12.13 -21.26
CA CYS A 614 -56.60 -12.34 -20.26
C CYS A 614 -56.23 -11.51 -19.00
N ASN A 615 -56.83 -10.34 -18.72
CA ASN A 615 -58.14 -10.02 -18.12
C ASN A 615 -58.44 -10.62 -16.74
N ASN A 616 -58.33 -9.81 -15.67
CA ASN A 616 -59.43 -9.21 -14.87
C ASN A 616 -58.88 -8.76 -13.49
N ASN A 617 -58.83 -7.47 -13.13
CA ASN A 617 -59.91 -6.61 -12.60
C ASN A 617 -60.64 -7.15 -11.35
N LYS A 618 -60.37 -6.61 -10.15
CA LYS A 618 -61.15 -5.51 -9.51
C LYS A 618 -60.79 -5.32 -8.01
N ALA A 619 -60.59 -4.04 -7.67
CA ALA A 619 -61.08 -3.27 -6.51
C ALA A 619 -61.43 -3.97 -5.18
N GLU A 620 -60.97 -3.42 -4.05
CA GLU A 620 -61.78 -2.50 -3.23
C GLU A 620 -61.00 -1.89 -2.05
N SER A 621 -61.43 -0.68 -1.69
CA SER A 621 -61.07 0.17 -0.56
C SER A 621 -61.42 -0.43 0.80
N SER A 622 -60.70 -0.08 1.88
CA SER A 622 -61.22 0.73 3.01
C SER A 622 -60.35 0.67 4.29
N SER A 623 -60.37 1.78 5.02
CA SER A 623 -59.69 2.13 6.27
C SER A 623 -60.08 1.29 7.50
N SER A 624 -59.19 1.23 8.51
CA SER A 624 -59.43 1.46 9.97
C SER A 624 -58.28 0.87 10.81
N THR A 625 -57.41 1.68 11.43
CA THR A 625 -57.39 2.04 12.87
C THR A 625 -57.66 0.89 13.85
N ILE A 626 -56.65 0.54 14.68
CA ILE A 626 -56.77 0.32 16.13
C ILE A 626 -55.35 0.38 16.76
N LEU A 627 -55.20 1.28 17.74
CA LEU A 627 -54.08 1.40 18.68
C LEU A 627 -54.00 0.16 19.59
N LEU A 628 -52.80 -0.14 20.13
CA LEU A 628 -52.58 -0.18 21.59
C LEU A 628 -51.09 -0.38 21.96
N LEU A 629 -50.70 0.41 22.96
CA LEU A 629 -49.44 0.41 23.71
C LEU A 629 -49.12 -0.95 24.33
N PHE A 630 -47.84 -1.30 24.50
CA PHE A 630 -47.39 -1.95 25.72
C PHE A 630 -45.95 -1.60 26.12
N ASP A 631 -45.86 -1.39 27.43
CA ASP A 631 -44.80 -0.82 28.25
C ASP A 631 -43.73 -1.86 28.64
N GLN A 632 -42.53 -1.36 28.92
CA GLN A 632 -41.41 -2.12 29.49
C GLN A 632 -41.65 -2.38 30.98
N SER A 633 -41.39 -3.60 31.47
CA SER A 633 -40.59 -3.79 32.71
C SER A 633 -40.51 -5.26 33.15
N ARG A 634 -39.35 -5.56 33.78
CA ARG A 634 -39.03 -6.66 34.71
C ARG A 634 -38.56 -8.01 34.13
N PHE A 635 -37.24 -8.18 34.13
CA PHE A 635 -36.59 -9.44 34.45
C PHE A 635 -36.21 -9.45 35.94
N CYS A 636 -36.53 -10.54 36.65
CA CYS A 636 -35.82 -10.97 37.85
C CYS A 636 -35.88 -12.49 38.00
N SER A 637 -34.74 -13.03 38.43
CA SER A 637 -34.52 -14.29 39.17
C SER A 637 -34.68 -15.66 38.47
N ASN A 638 -33.53 -16.22 38.07
CA ASN A 638 -32.92 -17.51 38.50
C ASN A 638 -33.61 -18.88 38.26
N PRO A 639 -32.82 -19.98 38.19
CA PRO A 639 -33.00 -21.11 37.24
C PRO A 639 -33.58 -22.38 37.89
N PRO A 640 -33.85 -23.44 37.09
CA PRO A 640 -33.52 -24.79 37.58
C PRO A 640 -32.94 -25.77 36.54
N THR A 641 -31.85 -26.42 36.96
CA THR A 641 -31.54 -27.87 37.00
C THR A 641 -31.91 -28.83 35.86
N ALA A 642 -30.91 -29.63 35.50
CA ALA A 642 -30.91 -30.79 34.63
C ALA A 642 -31.78 -31.97 35.11
N SER A 643 -32.35 -32.73 34.17
CA SER A 643 -32.25 -34.19 34.13
C SER A 643 -32.81 -34.78 32.82
N SER A 644 -32.08 -35.78 32.33
CA SER A 644 -32.35 -36.74 31.26
C SER A 644 -33.79 -37.23 31.09
N GLN A 645 -34.24 -37.44 29.84
CA GLN A 645 -34.53 -38.78 29.30
C GLN A 645 -34.86 -38.76 27.80
N SER A 646 -34.46 -39.86 27.17
CA SER A 646 -34.61 -40.29 25.78
C SER A 646 -36.05 -40.37 25.27
N GLY A 647 -36.27 -40.07 23.99
CA GLY A 647 -37.49 -40.44 23.29
C GLY A 647 -37.54 -39.90 21.87
N THR A 648 -37.16 -40.73 20.90
CA THR A 648 -37.36 -40.54 19.47
C THR A 648 -38.82 -40.24 19.13
N GLY A 649 -39.08 -39.11 18.48
CA GLY A 649 -40.38 -38.74 17.93
C GLY A 649 -40.23 -37.62 16.92
N PHE A 650 -40.15 -37.98 15.65
CA PHE A 650 -40.29 -37.05 14.52
C PHE A 650 -41.66 -36.35 14.63
N ILE A 651 -41.66 -35.07 15.00
CA ILE A 651 -42.72 -34.13 14.64
C ILE A 651 -42.03 -32.90 14.09
N THR A 652 -41.98 -32.84 12.76
CA THR A 652 -41.59 -31.67 11.98
C THR A 652 -42.66 -30.58 12.18
N VAL A 653 -42.55 -29.78 13.25
CA VAL A 653 -43.26 -28.51 13.33
C VAL A 653 -42.38 -27.49 12.59
N ALA A 654 -42.75 -27.18 11.35
CA ALA A 654 -42.21 -26.05 10.62
C ALA A 654 -42.61 -24.76 11.37
N LEU A 655 -41.73 -24.29 12.25
CA LEU A 655 -41.76 -22.91 12.74
C LEU A 655 -41.23 -22.04 11.61
N ASP A 656 -42.14 -21.54 10.78
CA ASP A 656 -41.86 -20.42 9.88
C ASP A 656 -41.60 -19.18 10.75
N VAL A 657 -40.34 -19.00 11.16
CA VAL A 657 -39.88 -17.76 11.79
C VAL A 657 -39.82 -16.72 10.69
N GLU A 658 -40.89 -15.92 10.57
CA GLU A 658 -40.97 -14.84 9.60
C GLU A 658 -39.98 -13.73 10.00
N ILE A 659 -38.86 -13.63 9.27
CA ILE A 659 -37.88 -12.55 9.45
C ILE A 659 -38.53 -11.26 8.92
N VAL A 660 -38.97 -10.37 9.82
CA VAL A 660 -39.61 -9.10 9.44
C VAL A 660 -38.52 -8.07 9.08
N PRO A 661 -38.55 -7.43 7.89
CA PRO A 661 -37.59 -6.40 7.52
C PRO A 661 -37.72 -5.16 8.43
N PRO A 662 -36.65 -4.35 8.61
CA PRO A 662 -36.76 -3.08 9.32
C PRO A 662 -37.81 -2.18 8.64
N GLU A 663 -38.79 -1.68 9.39
CA GLU A 663 -39.94 -0.94 8.85
C GLU A 663 -39.52 0.30 8.04
N ASN A 664 -40.14 0.48 6.87
CA ASN A 664 -39.99 1.64 5.97
C ASN A 664 -40.45 2.99 6.56
N SER A 665 -41.04 3.01 7.77
CA SER A 665 -41.74 4.17 8.34
C SER A 665 -40.83 5.29 8.87
N VAL A 666 -39.51 5.06 8.99
CA VAL A 666 -38.54 6.08 9.49
C VAL A 666 -37.72 6.75 8.36
N LEU A 667 -37.86 6.27 7.11
CA LEU A 667 -36.97 6.66 6.01
C LEU A 667 -37.23 8.04 5.39
N HIS A 668 -38.44 8.61 5.54
CA HIS A 668 -38.73 9.90 4.90
C HIS A 668 -38.26 11.13 5.68
N THR A 669 -37.92 11.01 6.97
CA THR A 669 -37.52 12.17 7.80
C THR A 669 -36.03 12.17 8.18
N ALA A 670 -35.31 11.07 7.95
CA ALA A 670 -33.89 10.91 8.32
C ALA A 670 -32.91 10.98 7.13
N ALA A 671 -33.40 11.18 5.90
CA ALA A 671 -32.61 11.13 4.66
C ALA A 671 -31.54 12.24 4.51
N GLU A 672 -31.48 13.22 5.42
CA GLU A 672 -30.48 14.30 5.36
C GLU A 672 -29.26 14.10 6.29
N ARG A 673 -29.18 13.05 7.13
CA ARG A 673 -28.11 12.96 8.16
C ARG A 673 -27.40 11.62 8.36
N THR A 674 -27.69 10.57 7.59
CA THR A 674 -26.97 9.28 7.72
C THR A 674 -25.86 9.13 6.67
N PRO A 675 -24.64 8.71 7.07
CA PRO A 675 -23.57 8.43 6.11
C PRO A 675 -23.97 7.22 5.24
N ASN A 676 -23.67 7.28 3.93
CA ASN A 676 -23.97 6.29 2.88
C ASN A 676 -23.77 4.80 3.29
N MET A 677 -22.94 4.53 4.30
CA MET A 677 -22.70 3.23 4.94
C MET A 677 -23.98 2.49 5.39
N GLY A 678 -24.91 3.21 6.01
CA GLY A 678 -26.11 2.61 6.61
C GLY A 678 -27.15 2.16 5.56
N LEU A 679 -27.20 2.86 4.42
CA LEU A 679 -28.17 2.58 3.37
C LEU A 679 -27.88 1.23 2.67
N CYS A 680 -26.62 0.94 2.36
CA CYS A 680 -26.25 -0.29 1.66
C CYS A 680 -26.44 -1.53 2.54
N ASN A 681 -26.04 -1.48 3.81
CA ASN A 681 -26.23 -2.61 4.73
C ASN A 681 -27.72 -2.89 4.98
N ASN A 682 -28.59 -1.86 5.02
CA ASN A 682 -30.03 -2.06 5.19
C ASN A 682 -30.65 -2.79 3.99
N HIS A 683 -30.29 -2.39 2.76
CA HIS A 683 -30.72 -3.10 1.55
C HIS A 683 -30.21 -4.55 1.51
N ALA A 684 -28.99 -4.81 2.00
CA ALA A 684 -28.45 -6.17 2.09
C ALA A 684 -29.29 -7.07 3.01
N LEU A 685 -29.72 -6.57 4.18
CA LEU A 685 -30.59 -7.31 5.09
C LEU A 685 -31.99 -7.49 4.53
N MET A 686 -32.51 -6.50 3.79
CA MET A 686 -33.81 -6.61 3.13
C MET A 686 -33.82 -7.74 2.09
N TYR A 687 -32.79 -7.81 1.24
CA TYR A 687 -32.63 -8.90 0.28
C TYR A 687 -32.37 -10.27 0.95
N PHE A 688 -31.70 -10.31 2.11
CA PHE A 688 -31.56 -11.54 2.89
C PHE A 688 -32.92 -12.05 3.40
N SER A 689 -33.79 -11.15 3.86
CA SER A 689 -35.16 -11.48 4.26
C SER A 689 -35.97 -12.04 3.11
N GLU A 690 -35.94 -11.37 1.95
CA GLU A 690 -36.64 -11.83 0.75
C GLU A 690 -36.14 -13.20 0.29
N MET A 691 -34.83 -13.42 0.26
CA MET A 691 -34.24 -14.73 -0.06
C MET A 691 -34.78 -15.85 0.84
N SER A 692 -34.90 -15.56 2.14
CA SER A 692 -35.37 -16.53 3.14
C SER A 692 -36.86 -16.86 3.02
N ARG A 693 -37.66 -16.01 2.36
CA ARG A 693 -39.11 -16.18 2.16
C ARG A 693 -39.48 -16.93 0.87
N PHE A 694 -38.65 -16.86 -0.19
CA PHE A 694 -38.97 -17.38 -1.53
C PHE A 694 -38.18 -18.67 -1.89
N GLU A 695 -38.07 -19.63 -0.97
CA GLU A 695 -37.46 -20.98 -1.16
C GLU A 695 -35.93 -21.03 -1.42
N GLY A 696 -35.19 -19.93 -1.33
CA GLY A 696 -33.72 -19.96 -1.40
C GLY A 696 -33.10 -20.37 -0.05
N LEU A 697 -32.43 -21.52 0.03
CA LEU A 697 -31.69 -21.91 1.25
C LEU A 697 -30.44 -21.04 1.41
N PRO A 698 -30.31 -20.24 2.49
CA PRO A 698 -29.07 -19.51 2.79
C PRO A 698 -27.94 -20.49 3.08
N ASP A 699 -26.78 -20.25 2.48
CA ASP A 699 -25.57 -21.04 2.76
C ASP A 699 -24.73 -20.39 3.87
N THR A 700 -23.66 -21.06 4.30
CA THR A 700 -22.77 -20.58 5.35
C THR A 700 -22.17 -19.20 5.04
N PHE A 701 -21.96 -18.89 3.76
CA PHE A 701 -21.40 -17.61 3.31
C PHE A 701 -22.47 -16.50 3.33
N THR A 702 -23.69 -16.81 2.89
CA THR A 702 -24.85 -15.89 2.99
C THR A 702 -25.08 -15.47 4.44
N PHE A 703 -25.08 -16.42 5.37
CA PHE A 703 -25.22 -16.15 6.81
C PHE A 703 -24.09 -15.27 7.34
N ALA A 704 -22.84 -15.62 7.05
CA ALA A 704 -21.67 -14.86 7.51
C ALA A 704 -21.71 -13.40 7.04
N ILE A 705 -22.15 -13.13 5.82
CA ILE A 705 -22.25 -11.77 5.28
C ILE A 705 -23.42 -11.01 5.88
N ALA A 706 -24.60 -11.62 5.99
CA ALA A 706 -25.76 -10.97 6.59
C ALA A 706 -25.48 -10.58 8.05
N LEU A 707 -24.79 -11.44 8.79
CA LEU A 707 -24.33 -11.14 10.15
C LEU A 707 -23.32 -9.98 10.21
N LYS A 708 -22.40 -9.89 9.24
CA LYS A 708 -21.51 -8.73 9.10
C LYS A 708 -22.27 -7.44 8.78
N ALA A 709 -23.36 -7.52 8.01
CA ALA A 709 -24.22 -6.37 7.75
C ALA A 709 -24.95 -5.92 9.03
N CYS A 710 -25.48 -6.86 9.83
CA CYS A 710 -26.04 -6.58 11.14
C CYS A 710 -25.02 -5.92 12.07
N ALA A 711 -23.79 -6.45 12.09
CA ALA A 711 -22.67 -5.90 12.86
C ALA A 711 -22.41 -4.43 12.48
N GLY A 712 -22.33 -4.13 11.19
CA GLY A 712 -22.12 -2.78 10.67
C GLY A 712 -23.27 -1.80 10.95
N LEU A 713 -24.51 -2.29 11.07
CA LEU A 713 -25.69 -1.49 11.40
C LEU A 713 -26.01 -1.45 12.90
N ARG A 714 -25.33 -2.27 13.71
CA ARG A 714 -25.63 -2.51 15.13
C ARG A 714 -27.08 -2.96 15.38
N GLN A 715 -27.64 -3.76 14.47
CA GLN A 715 -29.01 -4.30 14.61
C GLN A 715 -29.00 -5.67 15.27
N VAL A 716 -28.89 -5.68 16.60
CA VAL A 716 -28.86 -6.91 17.41
C VAL A 716 -30.09 -7.80 17.22
N GLN A 717 -31.30 -7.23 17.17
CA GLN A 717 -32.53 -8.02 17.11
C GLN A 717 -32.64 -8.81 15.80
N TYR A 718 -32.27 -8.17 14.70
CA TYR A 718 -32.20 -8.84 13.40
C TYR A 718 -31.12 -9.91 13.40
N GLY A 719 -29.94 -9.62 13.98
CA GLY A 719 -28.86 -10.58 14.17
C GLY A 719 -29.26 -11.82 14.99
N ARG A 720 -30.06 -11.65 16.06
CA ARG A 720 -30.64 -12.75 16.85
C ARG A 720 -31.63 -13.59 16.04
N GLY A 721 -32.42 -12.96 15.18
CA GLY A 721 -33.28 -13.64 14.21
C GLY A 721 -32.48 -14.52 13.25
N ILE A 722 -31.40 -13.99 12.68
CA ILE A 722 -30.48 -14.76 11.82
C ILE A 722 -29.81 -15.90 12.61
N HIS A 723 -29.36 -15.66 13.85
CA HIS A 723 -28.75 -16.70 14.69
C HIS A 723 -29.71 -17.87 14.94
N THR A 724 -30.98 -17.59 15.22
CA THR A 724 -32.01 -18.63 15.36
C THR A 724 -32.17 -19.43 14.06
N HIS A 725 -32.13 -18.74 12.91
CA HIS A 725 -32.19 -19.38 11.59
C HIS A 725 -30.94 -20.24 11.30
N VAL A 726 -29.75 -19.80 11.72
CA VAL A 726 -28.49 -20.57 11.63
C VAL A 726 -28.59 -21.88 12.42
N ILE A 727 -29.13 -21.81 13.64
CA ILE A 727 -29.31 -22.99 14.51
C ILE A 727 -30.34 -23.95 13.90
N SER A 728 -31.50 -23.44 13.47
CA SER A 728 -32.57 -24.28 12.93
C SER A 728 -32.18 -25.01 11.63
N LYS A 729 -31.26 -24.43 10.84
CA LYS A 729 -30.70 -25.05 9.63
C LYS A 729 -29.45 -25.90 9.88
N GLY A 730 -29.00 -26.02 11.13
CA GLY A 730 -27.87 -26.88 11.51
C GLY A 730 -26.47 -26.30 11.22
N PHE A 731 -26.35 -25.00 10.95
CA PHE A 731 -25.08 -24.33 10.65
C PHE A 731 -24.37 -23.76 11.90
N GLY A 732 -24.97 -23.87 13.09
CA GLY A 732 -24.42 -23.29 14.33
C GLY A 732 -23.04 -23.80 14.74
N ALA A 733 -22.64 -25.01 14.31
CA ALA A 733 -21.33 -25.58 14.59
C ALA A 733 -20.25 -25.22 13.53
N VAL A 734 -20.61 -24.54 12.45
CA VAL A 734 -19.66 -24.15 11.39
C VAL A 734 -18.85 -22.94 11.86
N LEU A 735 -17.52 -23.10 11.95
CA LEU A 735 -16.61 -22.12 12.53
C LEU A 735 -16.69 -20.73 11.88
N ASP A 736 -16.82 -20.66 10.55
CA ASP A 736 -16.95 -19.38 9.82
C ASP A 736 -18.21 -18.60 10.20
N VAL A 737 -19.33 -19.31 10.40
CA VAL A 737 -20.61 -18.73 10.80
C VAL A 737 -20.56 -18.33 12.27
N ALA A 738 -19.99 -19.19 13.12
CA ALA A 738 -19.81 -18.94 14.55
C ALA A 738 -18.91 -17.72 14.82
N ASN A 739 -17.80 -17.57 14.07
CA ASN A 739 -16.92 -16.39 14.12
C ASN A 739 -17.64 -15.11 13.63
N SER A 740 -18.50 -15.22 12.62
CA SER A 740 -19.29 -14.09 12.11
C SER A 740 -20.42 -13.68 13.07
N LEU A 741 -21.05 -14.65 13.73
CA LEU A 741 -22.01 -14.43 14.82
C LEU A 741 -21.34 -13.75 16.02
N PHE A 742 -20.16 -14.23 16.41
CA PHE A 742 -19.36 -13.63 17.48
C PHE A 742 -19.06 -12.16 17.16
N THR A 743 -18.58 -11.89 15.94
CA THR A 743 -18.31 -10.52 15.48
C THR A 743 -19.59 -9.67 15.48
N MET A 744 -20.73 -10.23 15.07
CA MET A 744 -22.01 -9.52 15.08
C MET A 744 -22.45 -9.11 16.49
N TYR A 745 -22.44 -10.04 17.44
CA TYR A 745 -22.82 -9.76 18.82
C TYR A 745 -21.89 -8.71 19.45
N THR A 746 -20.58 -8.87 19.28
CA THR A 746 -19.59 -7.94 19.84
C THR A 746 -19.67 -6.54 19.23
N GLU A 747 -19.85 -6.40 17.92
CA GLU A 747 -20.02 -5.10 17.25
C GLU A 747 -21.36 -4.42 17.58
N CYS A 748 -22.39 -5.20 17.91
CA CYS A 748 -23.68 -4.69 18.41
C CYS A 748 -23.66 -4.31 19.89
N GLY A 749 -22.55 -4.55 20.60
CA GLY A 749 -22.40 -4.24 22.03
C GLY A 749 -22.88 -5.34 22.99
N GLU A 750 -23.31 -6.51 22.48
CA GLU A 750 -23.75 -7.65 23.28
C GLU A 750 -22.57 -8.60 23.55
N MET A 751 -21.62 -8.16 24.37
CA MET A 751 -20.40 -8.92 24.66
C MET A 751 -20.70 -10.28 25.34
N GLU A 752 -21.69 -10.33 26.23
CA GLU A 752 -22.05 -11.56 26.95
C GLU A 752 -22.55 -12.67 26.03
N ASP A 753 -23.41 -12.35 25.06
CA ASP A 753 -23.90 -13.30 24.06
C ASP A 753 -22.75 -13.79 23.16
N GLY A 754 -21.84 -12.88 22.80
CA GLY A 754 -20.60 -13.24 22.08
C GLY A 754 -19.72 -14.21 22.86
N LEU A 755 -19.52 -13.96 24.16
CA LEU A 755 -18.74 -14.84 25.04
C LEU A 755 -19.36 -16.22 25.19
N ARG A 756 -20.67 -16.30 25.43
CA ARG A 756 -21.40 -17.59 25.49
C ARG A 756 -21.23 -18.38 24.19
N LEU A 757 -21.29 -17.70 23.05
CA LEU A 757 -21.05 -18.34 21.76
C LEU A 757 -19.61 -18.84 21.64
N PHE A 758 -18.61 -18.03 22.01
CA PHE A 758 -17.20 -18.42 21.98
C PHE A 758 -16.90 -19.62 22.89
N GLU A 759 -17.48 -19.64 24.09
CA GLU A 759 -17.38 -20.75 25.04
C GLU A 759 -18.01 -22.04 24.47
N SER A 760 -19.12 -21.91 23.75
CA SER A 760 -19.82 -23.04 23.11
C SER A 760 -19.08 -23.65 21.91
N MET A 761 -18.09 -22.95 21.35
CA MET A 761 -17.29 -23.45 20.23
C MET A 761 -16.40 -24.63 20.68
N ARG A 762 -16.55 -25.79 20.04
CA ARG A 762 -15.76 -27.00 20.32
C ARG A 762 -14.29 -26.86 19.90
N GLU A 763 -14.07 -26.22 18.76
CA GLU A 763 -12.76 -25.91 18.21
C GLU A 763 -12.67 -24.40 18.00
N ARG A 764 -11.54 -23.80 18.38
CA ARG A 764 -11.29 -22.35 18.28
C ARG A 764 -10.03 -22.15 17.47
N ASP A 765 -10.15 -21.48 16.34
CA ASP A 765 -9.01 -21.17 15.49
C ASP A 765 -8.43 -19.79 15.81
N VAL A 766 -7.38 -19.42 15.09
CA VAL A 766 -6.72 -18.11 15.23
C VAL A 766 -7.72 -16.96 15.03
N VAL A 767 -8.74 -17.14 14.17
CA VAL A 767 -9.76 -16.11 13.89
C VAL A 767 -10.69 -15.93 15.08
N SER A 768 -11.16 -17.02 15.70
CA SER A 768 -11.95 -16.97 16.93
C SER A 768 -11.22 -16.20 18.04
N TRP A 769 -9.98 -16.59 18.34
CA TRP A 769 -9.17 -15.97 19.40
C TRP A 769 -8.85 -14.50 19.11
N THR A 770 -8.45 -14.19 17.87
CA THR A 770 -8.13 -12.81 17.47
C THR A 770 -9.36 -11.90 17.53
N SER A 771 -10.54 -12.43 17.20
CA SER A 771 -11.80 -11.67 17.28
C SER A 771 -12.13 -11.32 18.73
N LEU A 772 -11.94 -12.26 19.67
CA LEU A 772 -12.15 -12.03 21.10
C LEU A 772 -11.17 -11.00 21.68
N ILE A 773 -9.87 -11.14 21.38
CA ILE A 773 -8.83 -10.19 21.81
C ILE A 773 -9.15 -8.78 21.29
N THR A 774 -9.55 -8.68 20.02
CA THR A 774 -9.92 -7.40 19.39
C THR A 774 -11.19 -6.81 20.00
N ALA A 775 -12.19 -7.63 20.32
CA ALA A 775 -13.42 -7.19 20.98
C ALA A 775 -13.13 -6.63 22.38
N TYR A 776 -12.35 -7.33 23.20
CA TYR A 776 -11.95 -6.82 24.52
C TYR A 776 -11.18 -5.51 24.44
N SER A 777 -10.24 -5.39 23.49
CA SER A 777 -9.49 -4.15 23.28
C SER A 777 -10.38 -2.96 22.88
N ARG A 778 -11.52 -3.20 22.21
CA ARG A 778 -12.45 -2.13 21.78
C ARG A 778 -13.41 -1.68 22.88
N ILE A 779 -13.79 -2.59 23.78
CA ILE A 779 -14.71 -2.30 24.89
C ILE A 779 -13.95 -1.61 26.06
N GLY A 780 -12.62 -1.46 25.96
CA GLY A 780 -11.80 -0.89 27.03
C GLY A 780 -11.57 -1.90 28.16
N GLN A 781 -11.56 -3.19 27.84
CA GLN A 781 -11.19 -4.27 28.76
C GLN A 781 -9.85 -4.88 28.34
N GLU A 782 -8.83 -4.04 28.26
CA GLU A 782 -7.53 -4.41 27.70
C GLU A 782 -6.82 -5.48 28.52
N GLU A 783 -7.05 -5.56 29.83
CA GLU A 783 -6.51 -6.64 30.66
C GLU A 783 -7.06 -8.00 30.24
N ASN A 784 -8.36 -8.08 29.93
CA ASN A 784 -8.99 -9.30 29.42
C ASN A 784 -8.48 -9.66 28.02
N ALA A 785 -8.14 -8.67 27.19
CA ALA A 785 -7.53 -8.90 25.88
C ALA A 785 -6.16 -9.60 26.01
N VAL A 786 -5.31 -9.13 26.92
CA VAL A 786 -3.99 -9.74 27.19
C VAL A 786 -4.14 -11.11 27.85
N LYS A 787 -5.07 -11.28 28.79
CA LYS A 787 -5.36 -12.59 29.39
C LYS A 787 -5.81 -13.61 28.35
N THR A 788 -6.70 -13.21 27.45
CA THR A 788 -7.17 -14.05 26.33
C THR A 788 -6.02 -14.44 25.40
N PHE A 789 -5.08 -13.54 25.14
CA PHE A 789 -3.87 -13.85 24.37
C PHE A 789 -3.01 -14.94 25.04
N LEU A 790 -2.89 -14.91 26.38
CA LEU A 790 -2.17 -15.94 27.13
C LEU A 790 -2.92 -17.28 27.09
N GLU A 791 -4.25 -17.27 27.18
CA GLU A 791 -5.08 -18.48 27.05
C GLU A 791 -4.98 -19.12 25.67
N MET A 792 -4.96 -18.31 24.60
CA MET A 792 -4.71 -18.77 23.23
C MET A 792 -3.36 -19.50 23.14
N ARG A 793 -2.31 -18.93 23.75
CA ARG A 793 -0.97 -19.51 23.75
C ARG A 793 -0.90 -20.83 24.53
N ASN A 794 -1.63 -20.93 25.65
CA ASN A 794 -1.73 -22.17 26.42
C ASN A 794 -2.58 -23.25 25.73
N SER A 795 -3.34 -22.88 24.70
CA SER A 795 -4.16 -23.79 23.88
C SER A 795 -3.43 -24.28 22.62
N ASP A 796 -2.11 -24.08 22.53
CA ASP A 796 -1.25 -24.43 21.38
C ASP A 796 -1.69 -23.84 20.02
N VAL A 797 -2.48 -22.76 20.03
CA VAL A 797 -2.88 -22.04 18.82
C VAL A 797 -1.88 -20.90 18.59
N PRO A 798 -1.08 -20.92 17.50
CA PRO A 798 -0.05 -19.92 17.28
C PRO A 798 -0.66 -18.55 16.92
N PRO A 799 -0.27 -17.46 17.61
CA PRO A 799 -0.68 -16.11 17.26
C PRO A 799 -0.20 -15.69 15.86
N ASN A 800 -1.03 -14.96 15.13
CA ASN A 800 -0.65 -14.37 13.84
C ASN A 800 -0.35 -12.87 13.98
N GLU A 801 -0.02 -12.22 12.86
CA GLU A 801 0.28 -10.80 12.80
C GLU A 801 -0.84 -9.90 13.37
N GLN A 802 -2.10 -10.26 13.14
CA GLN A 802 -3.24 -9.50 13.62
C GLN A 802 -3.47 -9.71 15.12
N THR A 803 -3.22 -10.92 15.63
CA THR A 803 -3.27 -11.21 17.06
C THR A 803 -2.28 -10.35 17.83
N PHE A 804 -1.02 -10.27 17.37
CA PHE A 804 -0.01 -9.41 17.99
C PHE A 804 -0.36 -7.93 17.91
N ALA A 805 -0.87 -7.45 16.76
CA ALA A 805 -1.30 -6.06 16.63
C ALA A 805 -2.37 -5.69 17.67
N SER A 806 -3.38 -6.54 17.86
CA SER A 806 -4.43 -6.33 18.87
C SER A 806 -3.88 -6.42 20.31
N ALA A 807 -2.94 -7.33 20.59
CA ALA A 807 -2.32 -7.44 21.92
C ALA A 807 -1.42 -6.23 22.27
N PHE A 808 -0.65 -5.71 21.30
CA PHE A 808 0.11 -4.47 21.49
C PHE A 808 -0.80 -3.26 21.69
N ALA A 809 -1.92 -3.18 20.97
CA ALA A 809 -2.90 -2.10 21.18
C ALA A 809 -3.46 -2.12 22.61
N ALA A 810 -3.78 -3.30 23.14
CA ALA A 810 -4.20 -3.45 24.54
C ALA A 810 -3.11 -3.01 25.53
N CYS A 811 -1.85 -3.42 25.32
CA CYS A 811 -0.74 -2.99 26.17
C CYS A 811 -0.49 -1.48 26.09
N ALA A 812 -0.66 -0.88 24.91
CA ALA A 812 -0.53 0.55 24.67
C ALA A 812 -1.59 1.38 25.41
N SER A 813 -2.84 0.90 25.47
CA SER A 813 -3.91 1.55 26.22
C SER A 813 -3.73 1.45 27.73
N LEU A 814 -3.17 0.34 28.24
CA LEU A 814 -2.88 0.15 29.66
C LEU A 814 -1.58 0.82 30.12
N SER A 815 -0.77 1.35 29.18
CA SER A 815 0.59 1.83 29.43
C SER A 815 1.47 0.82 30.19
N ARG A 816 1.32 -0.48 29.88
CA ARG A 816 2.06 -1.59 30.54
C ARG A 816 3.29 -1.97 29.71
N LEU A 817 4.36 -1.20 29.87
CA LEU A 817 5.62 -1.39 29.13
C LEU A 817 6.16 -2.83 29.22
N VAL A 818 6.24 -3.40 30.42
CA VAL A 818 6.80 -4.74 30.67
C VAL A 818 6.07 -5.82 29.86
N TRP A 819 4.75 -5.72 29.72
CA TRP A 819 3.97 -6.67 28.91
C TRP A 819 4.26 -6.49 27.42
N GLY A 820 4.39 -5.23 26.97
CA GLY A 820 4.80 -4.91 25.62
C GLY A 820 6.19 -5.46 25.26
N GLU A 821 7.17 -5.36 26.15
CA GLU A 821 8.52 -5.91 25.93
C GLU A 821 8.52 -7.44 25.82
N GLN A 822 7.72 -8.12 26.65
CA GLN A 822 7.54 -9.57 26.56
C GLN A 822 6.92 -9.99 25.23
N LEU A 823 5.89 -9.27 24.77
CA LEU A 823 5.29 -9.49 23.45
C LEU A 823 6.28 -9.22 22.31
N HIS A 824 7.09 -8.17 22.42
CA HIS A 824 8.13 -7.85 21.43
C HIS A 824 9.18 -8.97 21.34
N GLY A 825 9.65 -9.50 22.48
CA GLY A 825 10.54 -10.67 22.50
C GLY A 825 9.91 -11.89 21.81
N ASN A 826 8.60 -12.10 21.98
CA ASN A 826 7.90 -13.19 21.32
C ASN A 826 7.76 -12.99 19.80
N VAL A 827 7.47 -11.77 19.35
CA VAL A 827 7.47 -11.41 17.91
C VAL A 827 8.82 -11.70 17.25
N ILE A 828 9.94 -11.37 17.93
CA ILE A 828 11.28 -11.67 17.44
C ILE A 828 11.49 -13.18 17.32
N SER A 829 11.10 -13.95 18.36
CA SER A 829 11.24 -15.42 18.36
C SER A 829 10.46 -16.12 17.25
N LEU A 830 9.33 -15.55 16.82
CA LEU A 830 8.47 -16.08 15.75
C LEU A 830 8.82 -15.53 14.36
N GLY A 831 9.79 -14.62 14.25
CA GLY A 831 10.17 -14.00 12.97
C GLY A 831 9.11 -13.07 12.39
N LEU A 832 8.21 -12.53 13.23
CA LEU A 832 7.11 -11.66 12.80
C LEU A 832 7.47 -10.16 12.78
N GLY A 833 8.70 -9.80 13.15
CA GLY A 833 9.13 -8.40 13.29
C GLY A 833 9.17 -7.59 11.98
N ASP A 834 9.29 -8.27 10.82
CA ASP A 834 9.32 -7.63 9.49
C ASP A 834 7.92 -7.28 8.94
N TYR A 835 6.84 -7.71 9.60
CA TYR A 835 5.46 -7.41 9.18
C TYR A 835 5.05 -6.00 9.64
N LEU A 836 4.78 -5.11 8.68
CA LEU A 836 4.46 -3.69 8.94
C LEU A 836 3.35 -3.49 9.98
N SER A 837 2.29 -4.32 9.98
CA SER A 837 1.20 -4.22 10.95
C SER A 837 1.67 -4.43 12.40
N VAL A 838 2.58 -5.38 12.60
CA VAL A 838 3.16 -5.69 13.91
C VAL A 838 4.15 -4.59 14.31
N SER A 839 5.06 -4.19 13.40
CA SER A 839 6.03 -3.12 13.66
C SER A 839 5.34 -1.79 14.01
N ASN A 840 4.29 -1.42 13.28
CA ASN A 840 3.51 -0.20 13.55
C ASN A 840 2.80 -0.28 14.91
N SER A 841 2.23 -1.44 15.27
CA SER A 841 1.59 -1.64 16.57
C SER A 841 2.58 -1.62 17.73
N MET A 842 3.78 -2.19 17.55
CA MET A 842 4.88 -2.12 18.52
C MET A 842 5.36 -0.68 18.72
N MET A 843 5.58 0.07 17.64
CA MET A 843 5.96 1.49 17.72
C MET A 843 4.90 2.29 18.48
N ASN A 844 3.62 2.11 18.15
CA ASN A 844 2.52 2.78 18.87
C ASN A 844 2.49 2.40 20.36
N MET A 845 2.76 1.13 20.71
CA MET A 845 2.84 0.67 22.09
C MET A 845 3.98 1.34 22.85
N TYR A 846 5.20 1.34 22.31
CA TYR A 846 6.34 2.00 22.93
C TYR A 846 6.11 3.51 23.07
N SER A 847 5.58 4.17 22.04
CA SER A 847 5.23 5.60 22.10
C SER A 847 4.22 5.92 23.20
N LYS A 848 3.14 5.13 23.33
CA LYS A 848 2.14 5.35 24.39
C LYS A 848 2.63 5.01 25.79
N CYS A 849 3.59 4.11 25.92
CA CYS A 849 4.22 3.79 27.20
C CYS A 849 5.31 4.80 27.61
N GLY A 850 5.57 5.84 26.80
CA GLY A 850 6.59 6.86 27.07
C GLY A 850 8.01 6.49 26.63
N GLU A 851 8.22 5.31 26.06
CA GLU A 851 9.52 4.80 25.61
C GLU A 851 9.80 5.16 24.15
N LEU A 852 9.92 6.47 23.86
CA LEU A 852 10.11 6.96 22.51
C LEU A 852 11.45 6.55 21.88
N ASP A 853 12.49 6.33 22.67
CA ASP A 853 13.78 5.84 22.16
C ASP A 853 13.64 4.44 21.55
N SER A 854 12.89 3.56 22.21
CA SER A 854 12.58 2.21 21.71
C SER A 854 11.72 2.25 20.44
N ALA A 855 10.70 3.12 20.42
CA ALA A 855 9.88 3.34 19.21
C ALA A 855 10.73 3.84 18.03
N SER A 856 11.68 4.74 18.31
CA SER A 856 12.59 5.33 17.32
C SER A 856 13.63 4.34 16.81
N ALA A 857 14.17 3.48 17.68
CA ALA A 857 15.08 2.40 17.32
C ALA A 857 14.38 1.39 16.39
N LEU A 858 13.14 1.00 16.72
CA LEU A 858 12.29 0.18 15.86
C LEU A 858 12.09 0.86 14.50
N PHE A 859 11.67 2.12 14.49
CA PHE A 859 11.44 2.88 13.27
C PHE A 859 12.68 2.95 12.38
N ARG A 860 13.87 3.17 12.95
CA ARG A 860 15.16 3.21 12.21
C ARG A 860 15.56 1.82 11.69
N GLY A 861 15.24 0.76 12.43
CA GLY A 861 15.51 -0.64 12.04
C GLY A 861 14.62 -1.19 10.91
N MET A 862 13.46 -0.56 10.63
CA MET A 862 12.54 -1.03 9.58
C MET A 862 13.17 -0.96 8.17
N ARG A 863 13.09 -2.07 7.42
CA ARG A 863 13.54 -2.14 6.01
C ARG A 863 12.60 -1.43 5.04
N CYS A 864 11.30 -1.50 5.32
CA CYS A 864 10.25 -0.84 4.56
C CYS A 864 9.38 -0.06 5.54
N ARG A 865 8.94 1.14 5.14
CA ARG A 865 8.06 2.01 5.92
C ARG A 865 6.89 2.37 5.04
N ASP A 866 5.69 2.20 5.58
CA ASP A 866 4.47 2.69 4.95
C ASP A 866 4.06 4.02 5.56
N ILE A 867 2.97 4.57 5.04
CA ILE A 867 2.45 5.85 5.52
C ILE A 867 2.05 5.79 7.00
N ILE A 868 1.58 4.63 7.49
CA ILE A 868 1.21 4.39 8.89
C ILE A 868 2.47 4.42 9.77
N SER A 869 3.59 3.85 9.31
CA SER A 869 4.88 3.87 10.03
C SER A 869 5.32 5.31 10.32
N TRP A 870 5.28 6.17 9.29
CA TRP A 870 5.63 7.59 9.40
C TRP A 870 4.66 8.36 10.30
N SER A 871 3.36 8.17 10.11
CA SER A 871 2.33 8.84 10.93
C SER A 871 2.40 8.43 12.40
N THR A 872 2.73 7.17 12.69
CA THR A 872 2.85 6.64 14.06
C THR A 872 4.05 7.27 14.79
N ILE A 873 5.22 7.34 14.15
CA ILE A 873 6.41 7.90 14.81
C ILE A 873 6.30 9.43 14.95
N ILE A 874 5.77 10.14 13.95
CA ILE A 874 5.52 11.59 14.03
C ILE A 874 4.49 11.90 15.13
N GLY A 875 3.43 11.10 15.23
CA GLY A 875 2.45 11.19 16.31
C GLY A 875 3.06 10.90 17.69
N GLY A 876 3.95 9.92 17.77
CA GLY A 876 4.70 9.58 18.99
C GLY A 876 5.55 10.75 19.50
N TYR A 877 6.38 11.34 18.64
CA TYR A 877 7.18 12.53 19.00
C TYR A 877 6.32 13.74 19.36
N SER A 878 5.19 13.93 18.67
CA SER A 878 4.21 14.97 18.98
C SER A 878 3.64 14.83 20.39
N GLN A 879 3.30 13.60 20.81
CA GLN A 879 2.76 13.32 22.13
C GLN A 879 3.81 13.36 23.24
N GLY A 880 5.04 12.92 22.98
CA GLY A 880 6.12 12.95 23.97
C GLY A 880 6.82 14.31 24.13
N GLY A 881 6.34 15.36 23.46
CA GLY A 881 6.90 16.70 23.62
C GLY A 881 8.31 16.87 23.02
N LEU A 882 8.63 16.07 21.99
CA LEU A 882 9.90 16.09 21.26
C LEU A 882 9.68 16.68 19.84
N PRO A 883 9.52 18.01 19.75
CA PRO A 883 9.06 18.68 18.52
C PRO A 883 10.08 18.62 17.39
N GLU A 884 11.37 18.69 17.72
CA GLU A 884 12.46 18.74 16.75
C GLU A 884 12.55 17.42 15.98
N GLU A 885 12.50 16.30 16.69
CA GLU A 885 12.53 14.94 16.15
C GLU A 885 11.29 14.64 15.28
N GLY A 886 10.13 15.20 15.66
CA GLY A 886 8.91 15.13 14.86
C GLY A 886 9.06 15.81 13.49
N PHE A 887 9.65 17.01 13.46
CA PHE A 887 9.94 17.73 12.22
C PHE A 887 11.07 17.10 11.41
N GLU A 888 12.09 16.52 12.05
CA GLU A 888 13.15 15.76 11.38
C GLU A 888 12.57 14.52 10.67
N CYS A 889 11.72 13.75 11.35
CA CYS A 889 11.05 12.60 10.77
C CYS A 889 10.14 13.00 9.60
N PHE A 890 9.46 14.13 9.71
CA PHE A 890 8.68 14.68 8.60
C PHE A 890 9.55 15.09 7.40
N SER A 891 10.72 15.70 7.65
CA SER A 891 11.69 16.00 6.60
C SER A 891 12.16 14.73 5.88
N TRP A 892 12.41 13.65 6.63
CA TRP A 892 12.76 12.34 6.06
C TRP A 892 11.61 11.74 5.25
N MET A 893 10.37 11.82 5.74
CA MET A 893 9.17 11.38 5.03
C MET A 893 9.02 12.07 3.67
N ARG A 894 9.27 13.39 3.62
CA ARG A 894 9.21 14.16 2.38
C ARG A 894 10.31 13.75 1.40
N ARG A 895 11.55 13.54 1.89
CA ARG A 895 12.68 13.08 1.07
C ARG A 895 12.46 11.66 0.52
N SER A 896 11.72 10.80 1.23
CA SER A 896 11.35 9.47 0.73
C SER A 896 10.20 9.46 -0.28
N GLY A 897 9.67 10.62 -0.66
CA GLY A 897 8.57 10.75 -1.63
C GLY A 897 7.22 10.26 -1.13
N THR A 898 7.06 10.04 0.18
CA THR A 898 5.79 9.61 0.78
C THR A 898 4.95 10.85 1.12
N LYS A 899 3.71 10.91 0.63
CA LYS A 899 2.79 12.01 0.95
C LYS A 899 2.26 11.86 2.38
N PRO A 900 2.23 12.92 3.20
CA PRO A 900 1.69 12.85 4.56
C PRO A 900 0.17 12.65 4.57
N THR A 901 -0.32 11.85 5.52
CA THR A 901 -1.76 11.78 5.87
C THR A 901 -2.21 13.03 6.60
N ASP A 902 -3.53 13.21 6.66
CA ASP A 902 -4.19 14.14 7.58
C ASP A 902 -3.72 13.99 9.03
N PHE A 903 -3.53 12.76 9.54
CA PHE A 903 -3.06 12.51 10.91
C PHE A 903 -1.64 13.03 11.17
N ALA A 904 -0.71 12.77 10.24
CA ALA A 904 0.66 13.26 10.31
C ALA A 904 0.71 14.80 10.28
N LEU A 905 -0.07 15.44 9.39
CA LEU A 905 -0.16 16.89 9.33
C LEU A 905 -0.77 17.48 10.61
N ALA A 906 -1.85 16.89 11.12
CA ALA A 906 -2.47 17.31 12.37
C ALA A 906 -1.50 17.20 13.57
N SER A 907 -0.69 16.12 13.61
CA SER A 907 0.34 15.93 14.66
C SER A 907 1.41 17.03 14.60
N LEU A 908 1.87 17.41 13.40
CA LEU A 908 2.85 18.48 13.20
C LEU A 908 2.28 19.87 13.49
N LEU A 909 1.01 20.11 13.15
CA LEU A 909 0.31 21.35 13.49
C LEU A 909 0.13 21.47 15.00
N SER A 910 -0.19 20.37 15.68
CA SER A 910 -0.26 20.33 17.15
C SER A 910 1.09 20.65 17.79
N VAL A 911 2.18 20.05 17.29
CA VAL A 911 3.55 20.40 17.70
C VAL A 911 3.82 21.89 17.48
N SER A 912 3.47 22.41 16.30
CA SER A 912 3.69 23.82 15.95
C SER A 912 2.98 24.76 16.93
N GLY A 913 1.73 24.43 17.29
CA GLY A 913 0.95 25.20 18.24
C GLY A 913 1.51 25.14 19.65
N ASN A 914 1.89 23.96 20.14
CA ASN A 914 2.46 23.79 21.48
C ASN A 914 3.81 24.50 21.66
N MET A 915 4.62 24.57 20.60
CA MET A 915 5.90 25.27 20.58
C MET A 915 5.79 26.76 20.22
N ALA A 916 4.58 27.24 19.90
CA ALA A 916 4.34 28.59 19.39
C ALA A 916 5.18 28.96 18.15
N VAL A 917 5.50 28.00 17.28
CA VAL A 917 6.32 28.18 16.06
C VAL A 917 5.45 28.45 14.84
N LEU A 918 4.96 29.70 14.75
CA LEU A 918 3.97 30.12 13.73
C LEU A 918 4.43 29.88 12.28
N GLU A 919 5.69 30.16 11.96
CA GLU A 919 6.20 30.06 10.58
C GLU A 919 6.26 28.60 10.08
N GLN A 920 6.71 27.67 10.91
CA GLN A 920 6.68 26.24 10.62
C GLN A 920 5.22 25.76 10.47
N GLY A 921 4.32 26.22 11.34
CA GLY A 921 2.89 25.95 11.23
C GLY A 921 2.30 26.44 9.90
N ARG A 922 2.68 27.63 9.42
CA ARG A 922 2.29 28.17 8.11
C ARG A 922 2.81 27.33 6.95
N GLN A 923 4.04 26.81 7.04
CA GLN A 923 4.58 25.90 6.02
C GLN A 923 3.80 24.58 5.96
N VAL A 924 3.41 24.02 7.12
CA VAL A 924 2.58 22.81 7.19
C VAL A 924 1.17 23.09 6.64
N HIS A 925 0.59 24.26 6.94
CA HIS A 925 -0.69 24.69 6.37
C HIS A 925 -0.65 24.83 4.85
N ALA A 926 0.38 25.48 4.30
CA ALA A 926 0.56 25.60 2.85
C ALA A 926 0.69 24.21 2.18
N LEU A 927 1.34 23.26 2.84
CA LEU A 927 1.40 21.88 2.36
C LEU A 927 0.03 21.19 2.40
N ALA A 928 -0.76 21.40 3.46
CA ALA A 928 -2.11 20.83 3.55
C ALA A 928 -3.00 21.30 2.38
N LEU A 929 -2.93 22.58 2.02
CA LEU A 929 -3.61 23.17 0.86
C LEU A 929 -3.13 22.54 -0.45
N TYR A 930 -1.81 22.42 -0.64
CA TYR A 930 -1.24 21.79 -1.84
C TYR A 930 -1.69 20.33 -2.02
N LEU A 931 -1.91 19.61 -0.92
CA LEU A 931 -2.34 18.22 -0.93
C LEU A 931 -3.87 18.05 -1.03
N GLY A 932 -4.66 19.12 -0.96
CA GLY A 932 -6.12 19.06 -0.92
C GLY A 932 -6.68 18.47 0.38
N LEU A 933 -5.94 18.60 1.48
CA LEU A 933 -6.28 18.04 2.80
C LEU A 933 -6.84 19.09 3.77
N GLU A 934 -6.96 20.35 3.36
CA GLU A 934 -7.47 21.47 4.17
C GLU A 934 -8.92 21.26 4.63
N GLN A 935 -9.71 20.51 3.86
CA GLN A 935 -11.09 20.21 4.20
C GLN A 935 -11.23 19.05 5.21
N SER A 936 -10.14 18.31 5.49
CA SER A 936 -10.16 17.23 6.48
C SER A 936 -10.50 17.79 7.87
N PRO A 937 -11.54 17.27 8.58
CA PRO A 937 -11.91 17.75 9.91
C PRO A 937 -10.75 17.72 10.92
N THR A 938 -9.91 16.69 10.84
CA THR A 938 -8.72 16.51 11.69
C THR A 938 -7.67 17.60 11.44
N VAL A 939 -7.36 17.90 10.17
CA VAL A 939 -6.39 18.94 9.81
C VAL A 939 -6.95 20.32 10.16
N ARG A 940 -8.23 20.56 9.89
CA ARG A 940 -8.88 21.85 10.14
C ARG A 940 -8.89 22.22 11.62
N SER A 941 -9.30 21.30 12.49
CA SER A 941 -9.26 21.51 13.94
C SER A 941 -7.84 21.72 14.45
N ALA A 942 -6.86 20.98 13.92
CA ALA A 942 -5.45 21.18 14.25
C ALA A 942 -4.91 22.54 13.76
N LEU A 943 -5.33 23.04 12.60
CA LEU A 943 -4.98 24.37 12.10
C LEU A 943 -5.54 25.48 13.00
N ILE A 944 -6.81 25.38 13.39
CA ILE A 944 -7.45 26.33 14.30
C ILE A 944 -6.67 26.37 15.62
N ASN A 945 -6.41 25.20 16.21
CA ASN A 945 -5.67 25.09 17.47
C ASN A 945 -4.23 25.63 17.35
N MET A 946 -3.53 25.31 16.24
CA MET A 946 -2.18 25.81 15.97
C MET A 946 -2.14 27.33 15.90
N TYR A 947 -3.02 27.94 15.10
CA TYR A 947 -3.07 29.40 14.98
C TYR A 947 -3.49 30.07 16.29
N SER A 948 -4.46 29.52 17.01
CA SER A 948 -4.88 30.02 18.32
C SER A 948 -3.73 30.00 19.33
N LYS A 949 -3.03 28.87 19.49
CA LYS A 949 -1.89 28.74 20.41
C LYS A 949 -0.69 29.60 20.03
N CYS A 950 -0.45 29.80 18.73
CA CYS A 950 0.58 30.70 18.22
C CYS A 950 0.21 32.20 18.32
N GLY A 951 -0.90 32.56 18.98
CA GLY A 951 -1.29 33.95 19.17
C GLY A 951 -2.08 34.57 18.00
N SER A 952 -2.33 33.83 16.91
CA SER A 952 -2.90 34.33 15.65
C SER A 952 -4.39 34.02 15.51
N ILE A 953 -5.21 34.53 16.44
CA ILE A 953 -6.66 34.25 16.49
C ILE A 953 -7.43 34.70 15.23
N VAL A 954 -6.92 35.70 14.51
CA VAL A 954 -7.53 36.18 13.26
C VAL A 954 -7.42 35.12 12.17
N GLU A 955 -6.26 34.48 12.01
CA GLU A 955 -6.06 33.41 11.03
C GLU A 955 -6.86 32.15 11.42
N ALA A 956 -6.91 31.81 12.71
CA ALA A 956 -7.78 30.73 13.21
C ALA A 956 -9.26 30.97 12.84
N SER A 957 -9.74 32.20 13.01
CA SER A 957 -11.11 32.61 12.64
C SER A 957 -11.37 32.52 11.13
N LYS A 958 -10.37 32.84 10.28
CA LYS A 958 -10.49 32.70 8.82
C LYS A 958 -10.63 31.23 8.42
N VAL A 959 -9.75 30.36 8.91
CA VAL A 959 -9.80 28.91 8.66
C VAL A 959 -11.16 28.33 9.09
N PHE A 960 -11.70 28.80 10.20
CA PHE A 960 -13.03 28.41 10.67
C PHE A 960 -14.18 28.92 9.76
N LYS A 961 -14.11 30.18 9.30
CA LYS A 961 -15.18 30.82 8.50
C LYS A 961 -15.23 30.36 7.05
N GLU A 962 -14.09 29.99 6.45
CA GLU A 962 -14.01 29.49 5.06
C GLU A 962 -14.83 28.21 4.84
N THR A 963 -15.38 27.60 5.89
CA THR A 963 -16.11 26.33 5.88
C THR A 963 -17.55 26.40 6.43
N GLU A 964 -18.23 27.55 6.36
CA GLU A 964 -19.55 27.79 6.97
C GLU A 964 -20.69 26.80 6.61
N ARG A 965 -20.49 25.87 5.65
CA ARG A 965 -21.44 24.80 5.30
C ARG A 965 -21.09 23.39 5.83
N GLY A 966 -20.08 23.22 6.70
CA GLY A 966 -19.65 21.87 7.14
C GLY A 966 -18.81 21.77 8.42
N ALA A 967 -18.84 22.74 9.33
CA ALA A 967 -18.08 22.67 10.58
C ALA A 967 -18.59 21.56 11.51
N ASP A 968 -17.69 20.70 11.99
CA ASP A 968 -17.95 19.64 12.96
C ASP A 968 -17.66 20.10 14.40
N ILE A 969 -18.11 19.33 15.39
CA ILE A 969 -18.01 19.68 16.82
C ILE A 969 -16.58 20.00 17.26
N VAL A 970 -15.59 19.30 16.69
CA VAL A 970 -14.18 19.46 17.04
C VAL A 970 -13.64 20.82 16.60
N ALA A 971 -13.95 21.26 15.38
CA ALA A 971 -13.56 22.58 14.89
C ALA A 971 -14.26 23.72 15.65
N LEU A 972 -15.54 23.53 15.98
CA LEU A 972 -16.32 24.50 16.76
C LEU A 972 -15.76 24.65 18.18
N THR A 973 -15.47 23.53 18.85
CA THR A 973 -14.84 23.50 20.18
C THR A 973 -13.46 24.14 20.15
N ALA A 974 -12.63 23.82 19.15
CA ALA A 974 -11.31 24.43 18.98
C ALA A 974 -11.40 25.96 18.84
N MET A 975 -12.38 26.47 18.10
CA MET A 975 -12.57 27.91 17.93
C MET A 975 -13.12 28.61 19.18
N ILE A 976 -14.06 27.97 19.90
CA ILE A 976 -14.58 28.49 21.18
C ILE A 976 -13.45 28.57 22.20
N ASN A 977 -12.64 27.51 22.32
CA ASN A 977 -11.46 27.51 23.19
C ASN A 977 -10.46 28.61 22.79
N GLY A 978 -10.17 28.72 21.48
CA GLY A 978 -9.30 29.77 20.96
C GLY A 978 -9.79 31.19 21.29
N TYR A 979 -11.09 31.46 21.21
CA TYR A 979 -11.64 32.75 21.63
C TYR A 979 -11.57 32.95 23.15
N ALA A 980 -11.85 31.91 23.95
CA ALA A 980 -11.79 31.96 25.40
C ALA A 980 -10.38 32.30 25.91
N GLU A 981 -9.36 31.61 25.40
CA GLU A 981 -7.95 31.82 25.75
C GLU A 981 -7.45 33.22 25.37
N HIS A 982 -7.97 33.80 24.29
CA HIS A 982 -7.62 35.14 23.80
C HIS A 982 -8.46 36.26 24.43
N GLY A 983 -9.29 35.96 25.44
CA GLY A 983 -10.13 36.94 26.12
C GLY A 983 -11.34 37.43 25.30
N LYS A 984 -11.59 36.85 24.12
CA LYS A 984 -12.76 37.14 23.25
C LYS A 984 -14.00 36.39 23.72
N SER A 985 -14.36 36.63 24.98
CA SER A 985 -15.36 35.84 25.70
C SER A 985 -16.75 35.96 25.08
N LYS A 986 -17.08 37.13 24.54
CA LYS A 986 -18.37 37.38 23.88
C LYS A 986 -18.50 36.53 22.62
N GLU A 987 -17.48 36.51 21.77
CA GLU A 987 -17.46 35.71 20.54
C GLU A 987 -17.49 34.21 20.83
N ALA A 988 -16.84 33.75 21.92
CA ALA A 988 -16.90 32.37 22.37
C ALA A 988 -18.33 31.95 22.78
N ILE A 989 -18.99 32.78 23.59
CA ILE A 989 -20.37 32.53 24.06
C ILE A 989 -21.36 32.60 22.90
N ASP A 990 -21.28 33.64 22.06
CA ASP A 990 -22.15 33.81 20.89
C ASP A 990 -22.04 32.60 19.93
N LEU A 991 -20.81 32.09 19.72
CA LEU A 991 -20.58 30.92 18.89
C LEU A 991 -21.15 29.64 19.51
N PHE A 992 -20.98 29.44 20.82
CA PHE A 992 -21.56 28.32 21.55
C PHE A 992 -23.10 28.34 21.46
N GLU A 993 -23.74 29.47 21.75
CA GLU A 993 -25.21 29.59 21.67
C GLU A 993 -25.75 29.43 20.25
N LYS A 994 -25.06 29.98 19.25
CA LYS A 994 -25.42 29.77 17.84
C LYS A 994 -25.34 28.29 17.48
N SER A 995 -24.34 27.56 17.97
CA SER A 995 -24.21 26.12 17.72
C SER A 995 -25.38 25.32 18.32
N LEU A 996 -25.82 25.68 19.53
CA LEU A 996 -26.98 25.06 20.17
C LEU A 996 -28.26 25.22 19.34
N LYS A 997 -28.46 26.40 18.74
CA LYS A 997 -29.64 26.69 17.89
C LYS A 997 -29.68 25.86 16.60
N VAL A 998 -28.52 25.48 16.07
CA VAL A 998 -28.40 24.63 14.86
C VAL A 998 -28.56 23.13 15.20
N GLY A 999 -28.78 22.80 16.47
CA GLY A 999 -29.00 21.43 16.95
C GLY A 999 -27.70 20.66 17.20
N PHE A 1000 -26.58 21.34 17.43
CA PHE A 1000 -25.36 20.68 17.91
C PHE A 1000 -25.55 20.20 19.35
N ARG A 1001 -25.07 18.99 19.63
CA ARG A 1001 -25.01 18.42 20.98
C ARG A 1001 -23.59 18.65 21.53
N PRO A 1002 -23.37 19.59 22.46
CA PRO A 1002 -22.05 19.83 23.03
C PRO A 1002 -21.53 18.61 23.78
N ASP A 1003 -20.22 18.51 23.86
CA ASP A 1003 -19.51 17.55 24.70
C ASP A 1003 -18.89 18.22 25.93
N ALA A 1004 -18.22 17.44 26.77
CA ALA A 1004 -17.57 17.92 28.00
C ALA A 1004 -16.55 19.02 27.69
N VAL A 1005 -15.77 18.86 26.62
CA VAL A 1005 -14.73 19.82 26.23
C VAL A 1005 -15.34 21.15 25.76
N SER A 1006 -16.48 21.10 25.07
CA SER A 1006 -17.25 22.29 24.68
C SER A 1006 -17.70 23.09 25.91
N PHE A 1007 -18.18 22.39 26.94
CA PHE A 1007 -18.57 23.02 28.20
C PHE A 1007 -17.38 23.61 28.96
N ILE A 1008 -16.24 22.92 29.03
CA ILE A 1008 -14.99 23.49 29.58
C ILE A 1008 -14.62 24.80 28.85
N SER A 1009 -14.70 24.81 27.53
CA SER A 1009 -14.34 25.97 26.71
C SER A 1009 -15.25 27.19 26.99
N VAL A 1010 -16.57 27.00 27.07
CA VAL A 1010 -17.50 28.10 27.38
C VAL A 1010 -17.40 28.54 28.85
N LEU A 1011 -17.18 27.62 29.79
CA LEU A 1011 -16.98 27.96 31.20
C LEU A 1011 -15.68 28.76 31.42
N THR A 1012 -14.63 28.43 30.65
CA THR A 1012 -13.38 29.21 30.64
C THR A 1012 -13.61 30.63 30.12
N ALA A 1013 -14.40 30.80 29.05
CA ALA A 1013 -14.81 32.12 28.57
C ALA A 1013 -15.61 32.90 29.63
N CYS A 1014 -16.54 32.24 30.34
CA CYS A 1014 -17.26 32.85 31.47
C CYS A 1014 -16.31 33.27 32.60
N SER A 1015 -15.33 32.43 32.95
CA SER A 1015 -14.31 32.74 33.95
C SER A 1015 -13.49 33.98 33.58
N HIS A 1016 -12.99 34.03 32.34
CA HIS A 1016 -12.19 35.15 31.84
C HIS A 1016 -12.97 36.47 31.78
N SER A 1017 -14.26 36.41 31.48
CA SER A 1017 -15.16 37.57 31.48
C SER A 1017 -15.82 37.90 32.83
N GLY A 1018 -15.64 37.04 33.86
CA GLY A 1018 -16.25 37.21 35.17
C GLY A 1018 -17.78 37.07 35.19
N GLN A 1019 -18.39 36.43 34.18
CA GLN A 1019 -19.84 36.34 34.03
C GLN A 1019 -20.44 35.19 34.85
N LEU A 1020 -20.62 35.45 36.15
CA LEU A 1020 -21.01 34.42 37.12
C LEU A 1020 -22.33 33.71 36.79
N GLY A 1021 -23.34 34.47 36.39
CA GLY A 1021 -24.67 33.93 36.08
C GLY A 1021 -24.65 32.97 34.89
N LEU A 1022 -23.91 33.29 33.83
CA LEU A 1022 -23.77 32.43 32.66
C LEU A 1022 -22.93 31.19 32.94
N GLY A 1023 -21.88 31.30 33.77
CA GLY A 1023 -21.10 30.14 34.21
C GLY A 1023 -21.96 29.09 34.93
N PHE A 1024 -22.77 29.50 35.92
CA PHE A 1024 -23.70 28.59 36.60
C PHE A 1024 -24.80 28.07 35.67
N HIS A 1025 -25.30 28.91 34.75
CA HIS A 1025 -26.28 28.48 33.76
C HIS A 1025 -25.74 27.32 32.89
N TYR A 1026 -24.54 27.45 32.33
CA TYR A 1026 -23.97 26.39 31.49
C TYR A 1026 -23.53 25.15 32.30
N PHE A 1027 -23.05 25.33 33.52
CA PHE A 1027 -22.71 24.21 34.42
C PHE A 1027 -23.92 23.34 34.78
N ASN A 1028 -25.08 23.97 34.99
CA ASN A 1028 -26.34 23.26 35.23
C ASN A 1028 -26.93 22.70 33.92
N LEU A 1029 -26.86 23.45 32.81
CA LEU A 1029 -27.34 23.00 31.51
C LEU A 1029 -26.69 21.67 31.06
N MET A 1030 -25.39 21.51 31.33
CA MET A 1030 -24.64 20.28 31.08
C MET A 1030 -25.26 19.07 31.79
N GLN A 1031 -25.68 19.25 33.05
CA GLN A 1031 -26.26 18.20 33.87
C GLN A 1031 -27.73 17.97 33.50
N ASP A 1032 -28.55 19.01 33.55
CA ASP A 1032 -30.01 18.91 33.48
C ASP A 1032 -30.53 18.53 32.09
N LYS A 1033 -29.91 19.07 31.03
CA LYS A 1033 -30.37 18.87 29.65
C LYS A 1033 -29.59 17.78 28.92
N TYR A 1034 -28.30 17.65 29.19
CA TYR A 1034 -27.42 16.74 28.46
C TYR A 1034 -27.07 15.47 29.24
N ASN A 1035 -27.49 15.34 30.50
CA ASN A 1035 -27.18 14.22 31.40
C ASN A 1035 -25.68 13.92 31.45
N MET A 1036 -24.85 14.96 31.45
CA MET A 1036 -23.40 14.83 31.52
C MET A 1036 -22.93 15.12 32.95
N SER A 1037 -22.26 14.14 33.56
CA SER A 1037 -21.65 14.32 34.88
C SER A 1037 -20.46 15.29 34.78
N PRO A 1038 -20.38 16.35 35.61
CA PRO A 1038 -19.26 17.28 35.58
C PRO A 1038 -17.95 16.57 35.96
N ALA A 1039 -16.96 16.62 35.07
CA ALA A 1039 -15.60 16.18 35.35
C ALA A 1039 -14.83 17.23 36.17
N LYS A 1040 -13.68 16.82 36.71
CA LYS A 1040 -12.78 17.64 37.52
C LYS A 1040 -12.44 18.99 36.89
N GLU A 1041 -12.25 19.03 35.57
CA GLU A 1041 -11.90 20.24 34.81
C GLU A 1041 -13.02 21.27 34.82
N HIS A 1042 -14.30 20.85 34.80
CA HIS A 1042 -15.45 21.75 34.86
C HIS A 1042 -15.53 22.44 36.23
N TYR A 1043 -15.30 21.68 37.31
CA TYR A 1043 -15.17 22.24 38.65
C TYR A 1043 -14.01 23.23 38.73
N GLY A 1044 -12.87 22.91 38.10
CA GLY A 1044 -11.74 23.83 37.98
C GLY A 1044 -12.11 25.18 37.35
N CYS A 1045 -12.83 25.16 36.22
CA CYS A 1045 -13.31 26.40 35.57
C CYS A 1045 -14.26 27.20 36.48
N MET A 1046 -15.16 26.52 37.20
CA MET A 1046 -16.11 27.18 38.12
C MET A 1046 -15.41 27.77 39.36
N VAL A 1047 -14.42 27.06 39.89
CA VAL A 1047 -13.57 27.56 40.99
C VAL A 1047 -12.79 28.79 40.54
N ASP A 1048 -12.18 28.78 39.35
CA ASP A 1048 -11.50 29.95 38.79
C ASP A 1048 -12.46 31.13 38.60
N LEU A 1049 -13.67 30.89 38.08
CA LEU A 1049 -14.72 31.90 37.91
C LEU A 1049 -15.11 32.55 39.26
N LEU A 1050 -15.39 31.72 40.29
CA LEU A 1050 -15.74 32.20 41.63
C LEU A 1050 -14.58 32.97 42.27
N CYS A 1051 -13.35 32.48 42.09
CA CYS A 1051 -12.12 33.12 42.56
C CYS A 1051 -11.93 34.51 41.93
N ARG A 1052 -12.08 34.63 40.60
CA ARG A 1052 -11.96 35.90 39.88
C ARG A 1052 -13.04 36.90 40.27
N ALA A 1053 -14.26 36.44 40.50
CA ALA A 1053 -15.35 37.25 41.01
C ALA A 1053 -15.21 37.61 42.51
N GLY A 1054 -14.24 37.03 43.21
CA GLY A 1054 -13.98 37.31 44.63
C GLY A 1054 -14.88 36.56 45.62
N ARG A 1055 -15.67 35.58 45.15
CA ARG A 1055 -16.55 34.74 46.00
C ARG A 1055 -15.76 33.56 46.59
N LEU A 1056 -14.70 33.85 47.33
CA LEU A 1056 -13.72 32.84 47.80
C LEU A 1056 -14.34 31.75 48.69
N SER A 1057 -15.31 32.11 49.53
CA SER A 1057 -16.01 31.14 50.40
C SER A 1057 -16.78 30.08 49.59
N GLU A 1058 -17.35 30.49 48.46
CA GLU A 1058 -18.11 29.57 47.59
C GLU A 1058 -17.19 28.74 46.71
N ALA A 1059 -16.04 29.30 46.31
CA ALA A 1059 -14.99 28.53 45.64
C ALA A 1059 -14.46 27.41 46.55
N GLU A 1060 -14.17 27.72 47.83
CA GLU A 1060 -13.74 26.72 48.83
C GLU A 1060 -14.82 25.63 49.04
N LYS A 1061 -16.09 26.04 49.19
CA LYS A 1061 -17.22 25.09 49.30
C LYS A 1061 -17.34 24.17 48.08
N MET A 1062 -17.19 24.71 46.87
CA MET A 1062 -17.26 23.94 45.63
C MET A 1062 -16.12 22.93 45.50
N ILE A 1063 -14.92 23.25 46.00
CA ILE A 1063 -13.81 22.28 46.09
C ILE A 1063 -14.15 21.17 47.07
N ASP A 1064 -14.77 21.48 48.22
CA ASP A 1064 -15.11 20.47 49.22
C ASP A 1064 -16.18 19.49 48.72
N GLU A 1065 -17.18 19.98 47.98
CA GLU A 1065 -18.31 19.22 47.42
C GLU A 1065 -17.95 18.38 46.18
N MET A 1066 -16.74 18.52 45.62
CA MET A 1066 -16.37 17.78 44.42
C MET A 1066 -16.25 16.26 44.70
N PRO A 1067 -16.80 15.38 43.84
CA PRO A 1067 -16.84 13.93 44.07
C PRO A 1067 -15.51 13.21 43.74
N PHE A 1068 -14.45 13.97 43.47
CA PHE A 1068 -13.16 13.47 43.03
C PHE A 1068 -12.07 13.77 44.06
N GLU A 1069 -10.93 13.09 43.92
CA GLU A 1069 -9.73 13.41 44.69
C GLU A 1069 -9.27 14.83 44.36
N LYS A 1070 -9.11 15.65 45.41
CA LYS A 1070 -8.85 17.09 45.31
C LYS A 1070 -7.38 17.27 44.92
N ASP A 1071 -7.10 17.75 43.72
CA ASP A 1071 -5.74 17.94 43.25
C ASP A 1071 -5.13 19.27 43.68
N ASP A 1072 -3.82 19.40 43.48
CA ASP A 1072 -3.05 20.60 43.75
C ASP A 1072 -3.50 21.81 42.92
N VAL A 1073 -4.02 21.60 41.70
CA VAL A 1073 -4.42 22.67 40.77
C VAL A 1073 -5.59 23.52 41.29
N VAL A 1074 -6.67 22.90 41.79
CA VAL A 1074 -7.83 23.68 42.30
C VAL A 1074 -7.47 24.45 43.57
N TRP A 1075 -6.67 23.86 44.46
CA TRP A 1075 -6.17 24.53 45.66
C TRP A 1075 -5.17 25.64 45.34
N THR A 1076 -4.29 25.45 44.35
CA THR A 1076 -3.37 26.47 43.88
C THR A 1076 -4.10 27.65 43.26
N THR A 1077 -5.20 27.39 42.53
CA THR A 1077 -6.07 28.44 41.96
C THR A 1077 -6.71 29.29 43.06
N LEU A 1078 -7.27 28.64 44.08
CA LEU A 1078 -7.81 29.33 45.26
C LEU A 1078 -6.73 30.12 46.01
N LEU A 1079 -5.55 29.53 46.21
CA LEU A 1079 -4.41 30.16 46.89
C LEU A 1079 -3.96 31.45 46.19
N ARG A 1080 -3.86 31.42 44.85
CA ARG A 1080 -3.56 32.61 44.04
C ARG A 1080 -4.63 33.69 44.20
N ALA A 1081 -5.90 33.31 44.23
CA ALA A 1081 -7.01 34.24 44.42
C ALA A 1081 -7.01 34.87 45.83
N CYS A 1082 -6.73 34.08 46.86
CA CYS A 1082 -6.54 34.56 48.23
C CYS A 1082 -5.42 35.59 48.34
N THR A 1083 -4.35 35.44 47.56
CA THR A 1083 -3.28 36.45 47.46
C THR A 1083 -3.78 37.76 46.89
N ALA A 1084 -4.51 37.71 45.77
CA ALA A 1084 -5.06 38.90 45.14
C ALA A 1084 -6.08 39.63 46.04
N LYS A 1085 -6.79 38.90 46.90
CA LYS A 1085 -7.81 39.43 47.80
C LYS A 1085 -7.35 39.62 49.26
N ARG A 1086 -6.08 39.31 49.55
CA ARG A 1086 -5.46 39.38 50.89
C ARG A 1086 -6.18 38.55 51.97
N ASP A 1087 -6.81 37.43 51.59
CA ASP A 1087 -7.47 36.51 52.54
C ASP A 1087 -6.44 35.50 53.10
N VAL A 1088 -5.88 35.84 54.27
CA VAL A 1088 -4.79 35.07 54.89
C VAL A 1088 -5.23 33.70 55.36
N GLU A 1089 -6.42 33.57 55.93
CA GLU A 1089 -6.85 32.31 56.56
C GLU A 1089 -7.20 31.25 55.51
N ARG A 1090 -7.91 31.63 54.44
CA ARG A 1090 -8.14 30.72 53.31
C ARG A 1090 -6.86 30.40 52.55
N GLY A 1091 -6.01 31.40 52.36
CA GLY A 1091 -4.70 31.22 51.73
C GLY A 1091 -3.83 30.21 52.48
N ARG A 1092 -3.78 30.27 53.81
CA ARG A 1092 -3.04 29.29 54.62
C ARG A 1092 -3.58 27.87 54.43
N ARG A 1093 -4.91 27.68 54.54
CA ARG A 1093 -5.52 26.35 54.37
C ARG A 1093 -5.30 25.78 52.98
N ALA A 1094 -5.47 26.59 51.93
CA ALA A 1094 -5.23 26.17 50.55
C ALA A 1094 -3.77 25.77 50.34
N ALA A 1095 -2.81 26.52 50.89
CA ALA A 1095 -1.39 26.18 50.82
C ALA A 1095 -1.06 24.89 51.58
N GLU A 1096 -1.65 24.65 52.75
CA GLU A 1096 -1.48 23.40 53.52
C GLU A 1096 -1.94 22.19 52.71
N ARG A 1097 -3.10 22.27 52.05
CA ARG A 1097 -3.60 21.19 51.18
C ARG A 1097 -2.69 20.91 49.98
N VAL A 1098 -2.13 21.94 49.34
CA VAL A 1098 -1.14 21.74 48.26
C VAL A 1098 0.13 21.07 48.79
N LEU A 1099 0.58 21.45 49.99
CA LEU A 1099 1.81 20.92 50.58
C LEU A 1099 1.67 19.51 51.18
N GLU A 1100 0.45 19.07 51.51
CA GLU A 1100 0.16 17.68 51.87
C GLU A 1100 0.38 16.75 50.67
N VAL A 1101 0.02 17.21 49.47
CA VAL A 1101 0.21 16.46 48.21
C VAL A 1101 1.65 16.59 47.70
N GLU A 1102 2.19 17.81 47.67
CA GLU A 1102 3.54 18.10 47.19
C GLU A 1102 4.33 18.93 48.23
N PRO A 1103 5.06 18.28 49.15
CA PRO A 1103 5.75 18.97 50.26
C PRO A 1103 6.82 19.99 49.84
N THR A 1104 7.28 19.94 48.60
CA THR A 1104 8.32 20.80 48.00
C THR A 1104 7.76 21.84 47.01
N SER A 1105 6.43 21.98 46.89
CA SER A 1105 5.81 22.87 45.90
C SER A 1105 6.29 24.32 46.04
N SER A 1106 7.04 24.80 45.05
CA SER A 1106 7.57 26.17 45.02
C SER A 1106 6.45 27.20 44.92
N THR A 1107 5.41 26.89 44.14
CA THR A 1107 4.26 27.75 43.91
C THR A 1107 3.50 28.01 45.19
N ALA A 1108 3.21 26.97 45.99
CA ALA A 1108 2.49 27.10 47.24
C ALA A 1108 3.27 27.94 48.28
N LEU A 1109 4.56 27.63 48.48
CA LEU A 1109 5.39 28.31 49.47
C LEU A 1109 5.67 29.78 49.11
N VAL A 1110 5.95 30.07 47.83
CA VAL A 1110 6.14 31.46 47.36
C VAL A 1110 4.86 32.26 47.51
N THR A 1111 3.72 31.69 47.09
CA THR A 1111 2.43 32.37 47.14
C THR A 1111 2.00 32.63 48.58
N LEU A 1112 2.19 31.66 49.48
CA LEU A 1112 1.95 31.83 50.93
C LEU A 1112 2.85 32.90 51.56
N ALA A 1113 4.16 32.90 51.23
CA ALA A 1113 5.08 33.93 51.71
C ALA A 1113 4.69 35.33 51.20
N ASN A 1114 4.20 35.43 49.96
CA ASN A 1114 3.70 36.67 49.38
C ASN A 1114 2.40 37.14 50.06
N ILE A 1115 1.46 36.25 50.39
CA ILE A 1115 0.26 36.57 51.18
C ILE A 1115 0.64 37.21 52.51
N TYR A 1116 1.53 36.55 53.27
CA TYR A 1116 2.00 37.08 54.56
C TYR A 1116 2.73 38.42 54.42
N SER A 1117 3.58 38.57 53.40
CA SER A 1117 4.28 39.84 53.13
C SER A 1117 3.29 40.96 52.79
N SER A 1118 2.27 40.68 51.97
CA SER A 1118 1.26 41.66 51.52
C SER A 1118 0.27 42.10 52.62
N THR A 1119 0.24 41.36 53.74
CA THR A 1119 -0.59 41.62 54.92
C THR A 1119 0.23 41.99 56.15
N GLU A 1120 1.49 42.38 55.94
CA GLU A 1120 2.44 42.85 56.97
C GLU A 1120 2.78 41.82 58.07
N LYS A 1121 2.51 40.53 57.81
CA LYS A 1121 2.88 39.39 58.67
C LYS A 1121 4.31 38.91 58.38
N TRP A 1122 5.28 39.78 58.64
CA TRP A 1122 6.69 39.58 58.24
C TRP A 1122 7.38 38.38 58.91
N LYS A 1123 6.98 38.03 60.15
CA LYS A 1123 7.55 36.90 60.88
C LYS A 1123 7.18 35.56 60.23
N GLU A 1124 5.92 35.41 59.87
CA GLU A 1124 5.36 34.25 59.19
C GLU A 1124 5.96 34.10 57.78
N ALA A 1125 6.09 35.21 57.05
CA ALA A 1125 6.77 35.23 55.76
C ALA A 1125 8.24 34.77 55.85
N ALA A 1126 8.97 35.18 56.91
CA ALA A 1126 10.35 34.76 57.14
C ALA A 1126 10.45 33.26 57.47
N ILE A 1127 9.50 32.71 58.24
CA ILE A 1127 9.42 31.27 58.55
C ILE A 1127 9.21 30.45 57.27
N VAL A 1128 8.27 30.86 56.41
CA VAL A 1128 8.00 30.17 55.14
C VAL A 1128 9.24 30.23 54.22
N ARG A 1129 9.90 31.39 54.11
CA ARG A 1129 11.14 31.53 53.31
C ARG A 1129 12.31 30.73 53.87
N LYS A 1130 12.42 30.58 55.20
CA LYS A 1130 13.42 29.71 55.83
C LYS A 1130 13.14 28.23 55.53
N SER A 1131 11.87 27.82 55.58
CA SER A 1131 11.42 26.48 55.21
C SER A 1131 11.73 26.14 53.74
N MET A 1132 11.53 27.10 52.83
CA MET A 1132 11.93 26.96 51.42
C MET A 1132 13.43 26.67 51.26
N LYS A 1133 14.30 27.39 52.00
CA LYS A 1133 15.75 27.15 51.98
C LYS A 1133 16.13 25.78 52.54
N SER A 1134 15.53 25.36 53.65
CA SER A 1134 15.84 24.04 54.25
C SER A 1134 15.35 22.86 53.40
N LYS A 1135 14.30 23.06 52.60
CA LYS A 1135 13.75 22.05 51.68
C LYS A 1135 14.40 22.07 50.29
N GLY A 1136 15.41 22.93 50.05
CA GLY A 1136 16.07 23.03 48.75
C GLY A 1136 15.18 23.53 47.62
N VAL A 1137 14.09 24.25 47.94
CA VAL A 1137 13.12 24.72 46.95
C VAL A 1137 13.73 25.88 46.16
N VAL A 1138 14.10 25.63 44.90
CA VAL A 1138 14.62 26.63 43.98
C VAL A 1138 13.46 27.22 43.19
N LYS A 1139 13.36 28.55 43.14
CA LYS A 1139 12.41 29.22 42.25
C LYS A 1139 12.93 29.08 40.84
N GLU A 1140 12.25 28.32 39.98
CA GLU A 1140 12.57 28.30 38.56
C GLU A 1140 12.39 29.69 37.96
N PRO A 1141 13.42 30.27 37.32
CA PRO A 1141 13.28 31.52 36.60
C PRO A 1141 12.34 31.31 35.42
N GLY A 1142 11.33 32.18 35.27
CA GLY A 1142 10.58 32.24 34.03
C GLY A 1142 11.55 32.56 32.88
N TRP A 1143 11.44 31.84 31.78
CA TRP A 1143 12.25 32.06 30.60
C TRP A 1143 11.36 32.22 29.36
N SER A 1144 11.88 32.97 28.39
CA SER A 1144 11.29 33.21 27.08
C SER A 1144 12.33 32.86 26.03
N SER A 1145 11.92 32.46 24.83
CA SER A 1145 12.87 32.23 23.74
C SER A 1145 12.44 32.92 22.46
N ILE A 1146 13.42 33.37 21.67
CA ILE A 1146 13.21 33.94 20.35
C ILE A 1146 14.06 33.23 19.33
N LEU A 1147 13.59 33.16 18.08
CA LEU A 1147 14.33 32.60 16.96
C LEU A 1147 14.99 33.75 16.17
N ILE A 1148 16.31 33.88 16.23
CA ILE A 1148 17.09 34.84 15.43
C ILE A 1148 17.97 34.07 14.45
N LYS A 1149 17.77 34.30 13.13
CA LYS A 1149 18.60 33.70 12.06
C LYS A 1149 18.77 32.17 12.23
N ASP A 1150 17.66 31.47 12.43
CA ASP A 1150 17.59 30.02 12.63
C ASP A 1150 18.28 29.48 13.89
N ARG A 1151 18.52 30.33 14.90
CA ARG A 1151 18.97 29.91 16.23
C ARG A 1151 17.98 30.35 17.30
N VAL A 1152 17.61 29.42 18.18
CA VAL A 1152 16.77 29.70 19.36
C VAL A 1152 17.66 30.28 20.46
N SER A 1153 17.42 31.54 20.82
CA SER A 1153 18.03 32.19 21.96
C SER A 1153 17.03 32.23 23.12
N ALA A 1154 17.35 31.54 24.22
CA ALA A 1154 16.55 31.55 25.44
C ALA A 1154 17.05 32.64 26.41
N PHE A 1155 16.11 33.37 27.03
CA PHE A 1155 16.32 34.41 28.01
C PHE A 1155 15.60 34.03 29.30
N ALA A 1156 16.35 33.79 30.36
CA ALA A 1156 15.79 33.64 31.69
C ALA A 1156 15.67 35.01 32.38
N SER A 1157 14.63 35.21 33.19
CA SER A 1157 14.47 36.42 34.00
C SER A 1157 15.69 36.65 34.90
N GLY A 1158 16.44 37.73 34.64
CA GLY A 1158 17.70 38.05 35.35
C GLY A 1158 18.94 37.27 34.89
N GLY A 1159 18.84 36.46 33.84
CA GLY A 1159 19.93 35.66 33.30
C GLY A 1159 20.92 36.48 32.45
N ARG A 1160 22.22 36.29 32.69
CA ARG A 1160 23.32 36.89 31.91
C ARG A 1160 24.07 35.88 31.03
N SER A 1161 23.48 34.71 30.77
CA SER A 1161 24.12 33.62 30.02
C SER A 1161 24.15 33.83 28.50
N HIS A 1162 23.47 34.85 27.96
CA HIS A 1162 23.47 35.14 26.53
C HIS A 1162 24.83 35.73 26.10
N PRO A 1163 25.44 35.29 24.97
CA PRO A 1163 26.75 35.80 24.52
C PRO A 1163 26.82 37.32 24.31
N GLN A 1164 25.67 37.95 24.04
CA GLN A 1164 25.51 39.41 23.89
C GLN A 1164 24.81 40.05 25.10
N SER A 1165 24.90 39.44 26.29
CA SER A 1165 24.16 39.93 27.46
C SER A 1165 24.52 41.37 27.82
N GLU A 1166 25.78 41.79 27.68
CA GLU A 1166 26.17 43.17 27.99
C GLU A 1166 25.51 44.19 27.06
N ASP A 1167 25.46 43.92 25.76
CA ASP A 1167 24.78 44.79 24.78
C ASP A 1167 23.27 44.88 25.07
N ILE A 1168 22.64 43.75 25.35
CA ILE A 1168 21.20 43.67 25.64
C ILE A 1168 20.87 44.43 26.94
N TYR A 1169 21.67 44.25 27.99
CA TYR A 1169 21.46 44.97 29.25
C TYR A 1169 21.80 46.46 29.12
N SER A 1170 22.77 46.85 28.30
CA SER A 1170 23.03 48.26 27.97
C SER A 1170 21.85 48.91 27.26
N VAL A 1171 21.21 48.22 26.30
CA VAL A 1171 19.99 48.70 25.65
C VAL A 1171 18.82 48.76 26.64
N LEU A 1172 18.63 47.74 27.49
CA LEU A 1172 17.62 47.76 28.54
C LEU A 1172 17.83 48.91 29.54
N GLU A 1173 19.07 49.16 29.97
CA GLU A 1173 19.42 50.30 30.83
C GLU A 1173 19.16 51.63 30.12
N SER A 1174 19.42 51.73 28.81
CA SER A 1174 19.08 52.92 28.02
C SER A 1174 17.57 53.15 27.95
N LEU A 1175 16.77 52.09 27.78
CA LEU A 1175 15.30 52.13 27.78
C LEU A 1175 14.73 52.50 29.15
N VAL A 1176 15.34 52.01 30.24
CA VAL A 1176 14.96 52.35 31.61
C VAL A 1176 15.38 53.78 31.97
N SER A 1177 16.53 54.25 31.50
CA SER A 1177 17.03 55.63 31.70
C SER A 1177 16.27 56.68 30.89
N GLY A 1178 15.62 56.28 29.78
CA GLY A 1178 14.69 57.12 29.01
C GLY A 1178 13.28 57.21 29.60
N ALA A 1179 12.97 56.43 30.64
CA ALA A 1179 11.70 56.44 31.35
C ALA A 1179 11.87 57.07 32.75
N GLU A 1180 11.81 58.40 32.83
CA GLU A 1180 11.66 59.07 34.13
C GLU A 1180 10.34 58.64 34.83
N PRO A 1181 10.32 58.60 36.17
CA PRO A 1181 9.34 57.84 36.93
C PRO A 1181 8.00 58.60 37.09
N LEU A 1182 6.93 58.09 36.47
CA LEU A 1182 5.55 58.36 36.89
C LEU A 1182 5.26 57.64 38.22
N ARG A 1183 5.88 58.12 39.30
CA ARG A 1183 5.37 57.95 40.67
C ARG A 1183 4.38 59.08 40.91
N TYR A 1184 3.08 58.81 40.82
CA TYR A 1184 2.02 59.24 41.75
C TYR A 1184 0.66 58.72 41.26
N GLY A 1185 0.01 57.92 42.10
CA GLY A 1185 -1.43 57.61 42.11
C GLY A 1185 -2.15 57.38 40.78
N CYS A 1186 -2.31 56.13 40.36
CA CYS A 1186 -3.42 55.76 39.49
C CYS A 1186 -3.92 54.35 39.85
N GLU A 1187 -5.21 54.25 40.18
CA GLU A 1187 -5.93 53.00 40.29
C GLU A 1187 -5.75 52.18 39.01
N MET A 1188 -5.19 50.97 39.12
CA MET A 1188 -5.15 50.04 38.00
C MET A 1188 -6.57 49.56 37.69
N LYS A 1189 -7.25 50.24 36.76
CA LYS A 1189 -8.17 49.57 35.85
C LYS A 1189 -7.35 48.54 35.07
N ARG A 1190 -7.70 47.27 35.25
CA ARG A 1190 -7.22 46.17 34.42
C ARG A 1190 -7.81 46.34 33.02
N ASP A 1191 -7.06 46.96 32.12
CA ASP A 1191 -7.23 46.71 30.70
C ASP A 1191 -6.18 45.71 30.23
N SER A 1192 -6.69 44.58 29.78
CA SER A 1192 -5.98 43.49 29.14
C SER A 1192 -5.39 43.96 27.82
N GLY A 1193 -4.10 44.25 27.81
CA GLY A 1193 -3.33 44.52 26.61
C GLY A 1193 -1.95 43.89 26.75
N SER A 1194 -1.73 42.80 26.04
CA SER A 1194 -0.46 42.10 25.91
C SER A 1194 0.65 43.09 25.53
N ILE A 1195 1.68 43.23 26.37
CA ILE A 1195 2.92 43.89 25.96
C ILE A 1195 3.61 42.92 24.98
N GLN A 1196 3.40 43.15 23.69
CA GLN A 1196 4.27 42.60 22.65
C GLN A 1196 5.62 43.29 22.77
N ILE A 1197 6.62 42.56 23.25
CA ILE A 1197 8.02 42.93 23.02
C ILE A 1197 8.33 42.43 21.60
N LEU A 1198 8.51 43.38 20.67
CA LEU A 1198 8.96 43.14 19.30
C LEU A 1198 10.38 42.57 19.27
#